data_AF-A0AAD9ZR27-F1
#
_entry.id   AF-A0AAD9ZR27-F1
#
_cell.length_a   1.000
_cell.length_b   1.000
_cell.length_c   1.000
_cell.angle_alpha   90.00
_cell.angle_beta   90.00
_cell.angle_gamma   90.00
#
_symmetry.space_group_name_H-M   'P 1'
#
loop_
_entity.id
_entity.type
_entity.pdbx_description
1 polymer ?
#
loop_
_entity_poly.entity_id
_entity_poly.type
_entity_poly.pdbx_seq_one_letter_code
_entity_poly.pdbx_strand_id
1 'polypeptide(L)'
;MLDSNFRGGGISVVKSLRTSIDNCYITHFITNGIFVQSGHETYIRNSFLGQHITAGGDRGERNFSGTAINLMGNDNAVTDVVIFSANIGIMVSGQANTLSGVHCYNKATGFGGTGIYLKLPNLTQTRIVNSYMDYTGIVAEDPVQLHISSSFFLGDAHILLKSINGVAKGVNIVDNMFSGSNKGIEIVQLDQSNGPFKEIDQVVVDRNNVRGMNLKATVGRGSVQGNGTSWTVDFSPLLLFPDLIKHVQYSLRAAGTAFPNHALRNVSGNRVVIESNMGVPASVFVTDGRVFYPIGYGADPTGVRESSDAILQAVSDAFNVESELEMVAGVKDLGGVILDLQGGNYKISKPIRFPASPAANLLVRGGTLRASETFPGDRHLIELWSPNSQKQQKSDSTKPNIFTHMKLQNVGIYYEDITFRDVLFDSSYRGGGIFVVDSARIRINNCFFLHFTTEGILVQKGHETFISNCFLGQHSTVGGDKGEKYFSGTAIDLASNDNAITDVAIFSAAIGVLLRGQANIVTGVHCYNKATYWGGIGILVKLGSSLTRIDNCYLDFTAIVLEDPAQVHVTNGLFLGDANVVLKSINGRISGLNIVDNMFNGNPKNMIPVIKLDGEFKNIDQVVIDQNNVYGMSLKSTTGKLSVAGNGTKWVADFSSILVFPNRISHVENSLYIQGGVAGGFVAHAVTNVSNNVVVVESDKAFNGVVSVTVDQ
;
A
#
# COMPACT_ATOMS: atom_id res chain seq x y z
N MET A 1 27.69 -12.21 11.45
CA MET A 1 27.71 -13.54 10.80
C MET A 1 27.54 -14.61 11.88
N LEU A 2 26.68 -15.60 11.65
CA LEU A 2 26.48 -16.77 12.50
C LEU A 2 26.83 -18.01 11.68
N ASP A 3 27.93 -18.67 12.03
CA ASP A 3 28.38 -19.90 11.38
C ASP A 3 28.07 -21.09 12.28
N SER A 4 27.18 -21.98 11.83
CA SER A 4 26.80 -23.17 12.60
C SER A 4 27.80 -24.34 12.41
N ASN A 5 28.81 -24.20 11.56
CA ASN A 5 29.88 -25.18 11.30
C ASN A 5 29.37 -26.62 11.02
N PHE A 6 28.28 -26.72 10.27
CA PHE A 6 27.54 -27.96 9.99
C PHE A 6 27.08 -28.71 11.25
N ARG A 7 26.82 -27.97 12.34
CA ARG A 7 26.38 -28.49 13.64
C ARG A 7 25.18 -27.67 14.14
N GLY A 8 23.98 -28.24 14.04
CA GLY A 8 22.75 -27.61 14.53
C GLY A 8 22.20 -26.51 13.62
N GLY A 9 21.81 -25.37 14.22
CA GLY A 9 21.11 -24.26 13.57
C GLY A 9 21.58 -22.90 14.08
N GLY A 10 21.08 -21.81 13.50
CA GLY A 10 21.55 -20.44 13.79
C GLY A 10 20.81 -19.76 14.95
N ILE A 11 19.62 -19.22 14.69
CA ILE A 11 18.81 -18.47 15.66
C ILE A 11 17.55 -19.27 16.00
N SER A 12 17.19 -19.33 17.29
CA SER A 12 15.91 -19.87 17.74
C SER A 12 15.12 -18.83 18.54
N VAL A 13 13.90 -18.56 18.11
CA VAL A 13 12.92 -17.67 18.74
C VAL A 13 11.74 -18.52 19.18
N VAL A 14 11.53 -18.67 20.49
CA VAL A 14 10.52 -19.58 21.04
C VAL A 14 9.64 -18.84 22.04
N LYS A 15 8.32 -18.82 21.79
CA LYS A 15 7.32 -18.16 22.66
C LYS A 15 7.66 -16.67 22.92
N SER A 16 8.07 -15.96 21.87
CA SER A 16 8.44 -14.55 21.93
C SER A 16 7.43 -13.66 21.19
N LEU A 17 7.42 -12.37 21.50
CA LEU A 17 6.58 -11.34 20.87
C LEU A 17 7.48 -10.18 20.43
N ARG A 18 7.22 -9.54 19.28
CA ARG A 18 7.94 -8.34 18.77
C ARG A 18 9.44 -8.54 18.65
N THR A 19 9.84 -9.63 17.99
CA THR A 19 11.25 -9.95 17.78
C THR A 19 11.70 -9.47 16.41
N SER A 20 12.81 -8.73 16.34
CA SER A 20 13.44 -8.35 15.06
C SER A 20 14.74 -9.12 14.87
N ILE A 21 14.90 -9.78 13.73
CA ILE A 21 16.14 -10.37 13.25
C ILE A 21 16.51 -9.61 11.96
N ASP A 22 17.55 -8.81 12.01
CA ASP A 22 17.92 -7.90 10.92
C ASP A 22 19.40 -8.00 10.59
N ASN A 23 19.73 -7.83 9.30
CA ASN A 23 21.10 -7.73 8.80
C ASN A 23 22.02 -8.89 9.23
N CYS A 24 21.48 -10.12 9.19
CA CYS A 24 22.19 -11.31 9.59
C CYS A 24 22.75 -12.07 8.38
N TYR A 25 23.92 -12.69 8.55
CA TYR A 25 24.49 -13.64 7.59
C TYR A 25 24.65 -14.99 8.30
N ILE A 26 23.84 -15.99 7.97
CA ILE A 26 23.72 -17.26 8.72
C ILE A 26 24.07 -18.43 7.82
N THR A 27 25.07 -19.23 8.20
CA THR A 27 25.58 -20.30 7.34
C THR A 27 25.83 -21.63 8.03
N HIS A 28 26.02 -22.67 7.22
CA HIS A 28 26.45 -23.99 7.66
C HIS A 28 25.51 -24.64 8.69
N PHE A 29 24.21 -24.34 8.67
CA PHE A 29 23.22 -25.03 9.50
C PHE A 29 22.87 -26.40 8.89
N ILE A 30 22.69 -27.43 9.71
CA ILE A 30 22.16 -28.75 9.26
C ILE A 30 20.68 -28.95 9.64
N THR A 31 20.15 -28.05 10.47
CA THR A 31 18.74 -28.03 10.87
C THR A 31 18.06 -26.77 10.33
N ASN A 32 17.79 -25.77 11.17
CA ASN A 32 17.18 -24.49 10.79
C ASN A 32 18.21 -23.35 10.88
N GLY A 33 18.29 -22.50 9.85
CA GLY A 33 19.05 -21.25 9.94
C GLY A 33 18.43 -20.30 10.97
N ILE A 34 17.13 -20.00 10.80
CA ILE A 34 16.29 -19.34 11.78
C ILE A 34 15.08 -20.24 12.07
N PHE A 35 14.81 -20.49 13.35
CA PHE A 35 13.67 -21.24 13.82
C PHE A 35 12.78 -20.34 14.69
N VAL A 36 11.53 -20.12 14.27
CA VAL A 36 10.51 -19.39 15.03
C VAL A 36 9.43 -20.38 15.43
N GLN A 37 9.16 -20.52 16.73
CA GLN A 37 8.17 -21.46 17.24
C GLN A 37 7.33 -20.84 18.35
N SER A 38 6.02 -20.74 18.12
CA SER A 38 5.07 -20.09 19.04
C SER A 38 5.41 -18.61 19.29
N GLY A 39 4.38 -17.76 19.38
CA GLY A 39 4.56 -16.30 19.43
C GLY A 39 3.97 -15.61 18.20
N HIS A 40 4.05 -14.27 18.20
CA HIS A 40 3.49 -13.38 17.17
C HIS A 40 4.50 -12.26 16.88
N GLU A 41 4.39 -11.58 15.73
CA GLU A 41 5.14 -10.35 15.43
C GLU A 41 6.68 -10.56 15.38
N THR A 42 7.16 -11.64 14.73
CA THR A 42 8.60 -11.77 14.40
C THR A 42 8.88 -11.20 13.01
N TYR A 43 9.82 -10.25 12.94
CA TYR A 43 10.25 -9.58 11.72
C TYR A 43 11.66 -10.03 11.35
N ILE A 44 11.83 -10.72 10.23
CA ILE A 44 13.12 -11.15 9.70
C ILE A 44 13.41 -10.33 8.45
N ARG A 45 14.49 -9.54 8.45
CA ARG A 45 14.78 -8.60 7.37
C ARG A 45 16.26 -8.49 6.98
N ASN A 46 16.51 -8.07 5.74
CA ASN A 46 17.84 -7.71 5.20
C ASN A 46 18.92 -8.78 5.44
N SER A 47 18.57 -10.06 5.35
CA SER A 47 19.43 -11.16 5.83
C SER A 47 19.78 -12.14 4.72
N PHE A 48 20.91 -12.84 4.91
CA PHE A 48 21.44 -13.85 4.01
C PHE A 48 21.53 -15.18 4.75
N LEU A 49 20.93 -16.25 4.22
CA LEU A 49 20.94 -17.56 4.86
C LEU A 49 21.27 -18.66 3.86
N GLY A 50 22.22 -19.53 4.21
CA GLY A 50 22.41 -20.74 3.42
C GLY A 50 23.26 -21.83 4.06
N GLN A 51 22.88 -23.09 3.84
CA GLN A 51 23.60 -24.22 4.42
C GLN A 51 25.01 -24.35 3.84
N HIS A 52 25.22 -24.04 2.56
CA HIS A 52 26.54 -24.01 1.94
C HIS A 52 26.77 -22.66 1.26
N ILE A 53 27.95 -22.06 1.42
CA ILE A 53 28.29 -20.80 0.76
C ILE A 53 28.68 -21.10 -0.69
N THR A 54 27.70 -21.02 -1.59
CA THR A 54 27.88 -21.29 -3.03
C THR A 54 27.03 -20.31 -3.86
N ALA A 55 27.40 -20.12 -5.13
CA ALA A 55 26.68 -19.26 -6.08
C ALA A 55 25.96 -20.07 -7.17
N GLY A 56 25.52 -21.30 -6.84
CA GLY A 56 24.88 -22.24 -7.76
C GLY A 56 25.85 -23.20 -8.46
N GLY A 57 25.33 -24.30 -9.00
CA GLY A 57 26.11 -25.32 -9.72
C GLY A 57 27.02 -26.19 -8.84
N ASP A 58 26.76 -26.23 -7.53
CA ASP A 58 27.52 -27.06 -6.59
C ASP A 58 27.25 -28.56 -6.84
N ARG A 59 28.31 -29.37 -6.96
CA ARG A 59 28.19 -30.82 -7.21
C ARG A 59 27.46 -31.57 -6.10
N GLY A 60 27.45 -31.01 -4.89
CA GLY A 60 26.80 -31.52 -3.69
C GLY A 60 25.37 -31.03 -3.48
N GLU A 61 24.80 -30.20 -4.36
CA GLU A 61 23.47 -29.58 -4.17
C GLU A 61 22.35 -30.58 -3.86
N ARG A 62 22.42 -31.78 -4.46
CA ARG A 62 21.47 -32.87 -4.22
C ARG A 62 21.40 -33.29 -2.74
N ASN A 63 22.49 -33.10 -2.00
CA ASN A 63 22.64 -33.49 -0.60
C ASN A 63 22.32 -32.38 0.38
N PHE A 64 21.96 -31.17 -0.08
CA PHE A 64 21.51 -30.11 0.83
C PHE A 64 20.25 -30.57 1.57
N SER A 65 20.20 -30.32 2.87
CA SER A 65 19.24 -30.92 3.81
C SER A 65 18.59 -29.90 4.75
N GLY A 66 19.24 -28.75 4.98
CA GLY A 66 18.80 -27.75 5.95
C GLY A 66 17.56 -26.96 5.49
N THR A 67 16.86 -26.36 6.45
CA THR A 67 15.80 -25.36 6.22
C THR A 67 16.35 -23.98 6.59
N ALA A 68 16.28 -22.98 5.71
CA ALA A 68 16.89 -21.69 6.04
C ALA A 68 16.06 -20.93 7.07
N ILE A 69 14.75 -20.81 6.87
CA ILE A 69 13.82 -20.21 7.83
C ILE A 69 12.66 -21.18 8.06
N ASN A 70 12.31 -21.42 9.32
CA ASN A 70 11.15 -22.23 9.69
C ASN A 70 10.25 -21.44 10.64
N LEU A 71 9.08 -21.05 10.12
CA LEU A 71 8.06 -20.24 10.78
C LEU A 71 6.92 -21.13 11.28
N MET A 72 7.06 -21.63 12.51
CA MET A 72 6.02 -22.35 13.27
C MET A 72 5.28 -21.39 14.23
N GLY A 73 4.79 -20.28 13.69
CA GLY A 73 4.08 -19.24 14.42
C GLY A 73 3.26 -18.36 13.49
N ASN A 74 2.45 -17.48 14.08
CA ASN A 74 1.54 -16.60 13.34
C ASN A 74 2.07 -15.17 13.28
N ASP A 75 1.53 -14.35 12.37
CA ASP A 75 1.77 -12.89 12.32
C ASP A 75 3.25 -12.49 12.17
N ASN A 76 4.02 -13.25 11.38
CA ASN A 76 5.43 -12.96 11.13
C ASN A 76 5.63 -12.35 9.74
N ALA A 77 6.70 -11.57 9.59
CA ALA A 77 7.10 -11.00 8.32
C ALA A 77 8.54 -11.38 7.97
N VAL A 78 8.76 -11.78 6.72
CA VAL A 78 10.10 -11.96 6.14
C VAL A 78 10.23 -11.00 4.97
N THR A 79 11.14 -10.03 5.07
CA THR A 79 11.29 -8.97 4.07
C THR A 79 12.73 -8.82 3.60
N ASP A 80 12.99 -8.82 2.30
CA ASP A 80 14.32 -8.55 1.73
C ASP A 80 15.38 -9.56 2.23
N VAL A 81 15.07 -10.85 2.10
CA VAL A 81 15.93 -11.95 2.57
C VAL A 81 16.39 -12.80 1.39
N VAL A 82 17.69 -13.08 1.36
CA VAL A 82 18.32 -13.95 0.36
C VAL A 82 18.62 -15.30 0.97
N ILE A 83 18.13 -16.35 0.31
CA ILE A 83 18.28 -17.73 0.76
C ILE A 83 18.98 -18.57 -0.31
N PHE A 84 20.05 -19.25 0.07
CA PHE A 84 20.89 -20.01 -0.84
C PHE A 84 21.24 -21.38 -0.30
N SER A 85 21.43 -22.34 -1.21
CA SER A 85 21.96 -23.67 -0.90
C SER A 85 21.30 -24.42 0.28
N ALA A 86 20.01 -24.20 0.55
CA ALA A 86 19.22 -24.95 1.54
C ALA A 86 18.29 -25.97 0.84
N ASN A 87 17.86 -27.02 1.53
CA ASN A 87 16.84 -27.92 0.98
C ASN A 87 15.48 -27.22 0.89
N ILE A 88 15.11 -26.52 1.95
CA ILE A 88 13.91 -25.69 2.01
C ILE A 88 14.33 -24.26 2.31
N GLY A 89 13.89 -23.30 1.51
CA GLY A 89 14.17 -21.89 1.79
C GLY A 89 13.41 -21.42 3.02
N ILE A 90 12.09 -21.32 2.89
CA ILE A 90 11.18 -20.96 3.99
C ILE A 90 10.13 -22.06 4.17
N MET A 91 10.08 -22.65 5.35
CA MET A 91 8.96 -23.47 5.81
C MET A 91 8.00 -22.61 6.62
N VAL A 92 6.71 -22.65 6.29
CA VAL A 92 5.65 -21.99 7.05
C VAL A 92 4.68 -23.05 7.54
N SER A 93 4.38 -23.02 8.84
CA SER A 93 3.41 -23.93 9.48
C SER A 93 2.49 -23.20 10.47
N GLY A 94 2.43 -21.86 10.37
CA GLY A 94 1.47 -21.00 11.08
C GLY A 94 0.80 -19.99 10.14
N GLN A 95 -0.29 -19.38 10.60
CA GLN A 95 -1.17 -18.48 9.85
C GLN A 95 -0.66 -17.04 9.78
N ALA A 96 -1.27 -16.23 8.91
CA ALA A 96 -1.13 -14.77 8.87
C ALA A 96 0.32 -14.27 8.65
N ASN A 97 1.11 -14.99 7.86
CA ASN A 97 2.49 -14.61 7.58
C ASN A 97 2.62 -13.81 6.27
N THR A 98 3.57 -12.88 6.20
CA THR A 98 3.88 -12.10 4.98
C THR A 98 5.34 -12.28 4.57
N LEU A 99 5.56 -12.66 3.32
CA LEU A 99 6.88 -12.84 2.71
C LEU A 99 6.98 -11.84 1.55
N SER A 100 7.95 -10.94 1.59
CA SER A 100 8.16 -9.91 0.54
C SER A 100 9.65 -9.77 0.20
N GLY A 101 10.01 -9.57 -1.06
CA GLY A 101 11.42 -9.35 -1.41
C GLY A 101 12.32 -10.57 -1.13
N VAL A 102 11.76 -11.78 -1.04
CA VAL A 102 12.53 -12.99 -0.75
C VAL A 102 13.15 -13.51 -2.03
N HIS A 103 14.47 -13.68 -2.05
CA HIS A 103 15.18 -14.32 -3.16
C HIS A 103 15.64 -15.72 -2.73
N CYS A 104 15.01 -16.76 -3.28
CA CYS A 104 15.41 -18.15 -3.07
C CYS A 104 16.19 -18.66 -4.29
N TYR A 105 17.47 -18.94 -4.12
CA TYR A 105 18.28 -19.78 -5.02
C TYR A 105 18.86 -20.96 -4.23
N ASN A 106 17.97 -21.61 -3.48
CA ASN A 106 18.29 -22.80 -2.73
C ASN A 106 18.28 -24.04 -3.65
N LYS A 107 18.36 -25.25 -3.08
CA LYS A 107 18.33 -26.50 -3.85
C LYS A 107 17.19 -26.49 -4.88
N ALA A 108 17.52 -26.75 -6.14
CA ALA A 108 16.57 -26.69 -7.23
C ALA A 108 15.42 -27.68 -7.06
N THR A 109 14.24 -27.33 -7.55
CA THR A 109 13.04 -28.20 -7.56
C THR A 109 13.33 -29.52 -8.26
N GLY A 110 14.11 -29.50 -9.35
CA GLY A 110 14.52 -30.71 -10.08
C GLY A 110 15.39 -31.69 -9.28
N PHE A 111 15.95 -31.25 -8.15
CA PHE A 111 16.68 -32.09 -7.20
C PHE A 111 15.88 -32.39 -5.92
N GLY A 112 14.63 -31.94 -5.85
CA GLY A 112 13.73 -32.12 -4.70
C GLY A 112 13.82 -31.02 -3.65
N GLY A 113 14.42 -29.87 -3.95
CA GLY A 113 14.37 -28.71 -3.06
C GLY A 113 13.08 -27.90 -3.23
N THR A 114 12.84 -26.97 -2.31
CA THR A 114 11.66 -26.10 -2.31
C THR A 114 12.03 -24.70 -1.83
N GLY A 115 11.57 -23.66 -2.51
CA GLY A 115 11.85 -22.27 -2.15
C GLY A 115 11.04 -21.89 -0.93
N ILE A 116 9.72 -21.95 -1.08
CA ILE A 116 8.78 -21.71 0.02
C ILE A 116 7.82 -22.89 0.12
N TYR A 117 7.70 -23.47 1.30
CA TYR A 117 6.77 -24.55 1.59
C TYR A 117 5.77 -24.08 2.66
N LEU A 118 4.52 -23.93 2.24
CA LEU A 118 3.37 -23.71 3.11
C LEU A 118 2.79 -25.07 3.53
N LYS A 119 3.21 -25.56 4.70
CA LYS A 119 2.83 -26.85 5.28
C LYS A 119 1.80 -26.69 6.38
N LEU A 120 0.62 -26.21 6.01
CA LEU A 120 -0.49 -25.91 6.90
C LEU A 120 -1.84 -26.08 6.18
N PRO A 121 -2.27 -27.33 5.92
CA PRO A 121 -3.50 -27.58 5.19
C PRO A 121 -4.70 -26.92 5.86
N ASN A 122 -5.56 -26.26 5.07
CA ASN A 122 -6.76 -25.50 5.47
C ASN A 122 -6.53 -24.18 6.21
N LEU A 123 -5.29 -23.78 6.49
CA LEU A 123 -5.00 -22.67 7.41
C LEU A 123 -3.94 -21.71 6.86
N THR A 124 -3.85 -21.55 5.54
CA THR A 124 -2.66 -20.97 4.92
C THR A 124 -2.50 -19.45 5.11
N GLN A 125 -3.57 -18.66 5.21
CA GLN A 125 -3.61 -17.18 5.34
C GLN A 125 -2.24 -16.49 5.21
N THR A 126 -1.65 -16.46 4.00
CA THR A 126 -0.26 -16.04 3.80
C THR A 126 -0.16 -15.21 2.52
N ARG A 127 0.70 -14.19 2.54
CA ARG A 127 1.04 -13.40 1.35
C ARG A 127 2.50 -13.61 0.97
N ILE A 128 2.77 -13.87 -0.30
CA ILE A 128 4.09 -13.98 -0.89
C ILE A 128 4.13 -13.00 -2.06
N VAL A 129 4.90 -11.93 -1.94
CA VAL A 129 4.91 -10.84 -2.92
C VAL A 129 6.33 -10.44 -3.30
N ASN A 130 6.51 -9.84 -4.47
CA ASN A 130 7.77 -9.20 -4.88
C ASN A 130 9.01 -10.10 -4.71
N SER A 131 8.86 -11.41 -4.87
CA SER A 131 9.89 -12.40 -4.53
C SER A 131 10.53 -12.98 -5.80
N TYR A 132 11.69 -13.59 -5.66
CA TYR A 132 12.41 -14.22 -6.77
C TYR A 132 12.74 -15.67 -6.44
N MET A 133 12.22 -16.59 -7.25
CA MET A 133 12.42 -18.03 -7.15
C MET A 133 13.32 -18.50 -8.30
N ASP A 134 14.59 -18.78 -7.99
CA ASP A 134 15.62 -19.16 -8.96
C ASP A 134 15.84 -20.69 -8.94
N TYR A 135 15.34 -21.39 -9.96
CA TYR A 135 15.28 -22.87 -10.10
C TYR A 135 14.51 -23.63 -9.01
N THR A 136 13.85 -22.91 -8.11
CA THR A 136 13.14 -23.45 -6.95
C THR A 136 11.68 -22.99 -6.93
N GLY A 137 10.76 -23.73 -6.34
CA GLY A 137 9.32 -23.47 -6.44
C GLY A 137 8.64 -23.10 -5.12
N ILE A 138 7.33 -22.88 -5.20
CA ILE A 138 6.46 -22.75 -4.02
C ILE A 138 5.59 -24.00 -3.94
N VAL A 139 5.45 -24.58 -2.75
CA VAL A 139 4.53 -25.69 -2.47
C VAL A 139 3.52 -25.24 -1.42
N ALA A 140 2.23 -25.48 -1.67
CA ALA A 140 1.17 -25.16 -0.72
C ALA A 140 0.20 -26.33 -0.53
N GLU A 141 0.05 -26.80 0.70
CA GLU A 141 -0.90 -27.85 1.09
C GLU A 141 -2.27 -27.25 1.42
N ASP A 142 -3.34 -27.74 0.80
CA ASP A 142 -4.73 -27.29 0.93
C ASP A 142 -4.88 -25.77 1.19
N PRO A 143 -4.48 -24.91 0.23
CA PRO A 143 -4.33 -23.49 0.47
C PRO A 143 -5.66 -22.79 0.80
N VAL A 144 -5.68 -22.04 1.90
CA VAL A 144 -6.80 -21.16 2.29
C VAL A 144 -6.29 -19.74 2.51
N GLN A 145 -6.85 -18.74 1.82
CA GLN A 145 -6.45 -17.33 1.86
C GLN A 145 -4.97 -17.10 1.51
N LEU A 146 -4.50 -17.68 0.41
CA LEU A 146 -3.13 -17.55 -0.08
C LEU A 146 -3.05 -16.51 -1.20
N HIS A 147 -2.11 -15.57 -1.11
CA HIS A 147 -1.82 -14.62 -2.19
C HIS A 147 -0.36 -14.72 -2.63
N ILE A 148 -0.13 -14.94 -3.92
CA ILE A 148 1.19 -14.99 -4.56
C ILE A 148 1.19 -14.03 -5.74
N SER A 149 1.98 -12.96 -5.69
CA SER A 149 2.01 -11.96 -6.76
C SER A 149 3.34 -11.24 -6.99
N SER A 150 3.45 -10.58 -8.13
CA SER A 150 4.56 -9.69 -8.51
C SER A 150 5.94 -10.35 -8.38
N SER A 151 6.01 -11.68 -8.55
CA SER A 151 7.22 -12.47 -8.31
C SER A 151 7.82 -13.02 -9.60
N PHE A 152 9.12 -13.27 -9.60
CA PHE A 152 9.86 -13.89 -10.68
C PHE A 152 10.09 -15.38 -10.39
N PHE A 153 9.91 -16.22 -11.41
CA PHE A 153 10.19 -17.66 -11.37
C PHE A 153 11.10 -18.03 -12.53
N LEU A 154 12.33 -18.46 -12.25
CA LEU A 154 13.32 -18.84 -13.25
C LEU A 154 13.60 -20.35 -13.22
N GLY A 155 13.93 -20.93 -14.38
CA GLY A 155 14.54 -22.24 -14.45
C GLY A 155 13.57 -23.40 -14.19
N ASP A 156 12.37 -23.31 -14.77
CA ASP A 156 11.26 -24.27 -14.56
C ASP A 156 10.68 -24.27 -13.13
N ALA A 157 11.01 -23.24 -12.34
CA ALA A 157 10.34 -22.93 -11.09
C ALA A 157 8.83 -22.75 -11.30
N HIS A 158 8.03 -23.39 -10.45
CA HIS A 158 6.56 -23.38 -10.54
C HIS A 158 5.95 -23.36 -9.14
N ILE A 159 4.63 -23.18 -9.09
CA ILE A 159 3.83 -23.26 -7.88
C ILE A 159 3.08 -24.60 -7.90
N LEU A 160 3.22 -25.40 -6.85
CA LEU A 160 2.54 -26.68 -6.69
C LEU A 160 1.49 -26.58 -5.59
N LEU A 161 0.22 -26.77 -5.95
CA LEU A 161 -0.87 -26.89 -5.00
C LEU A 161 -1.09 -28.37 -4.70
N LYS A 162 -0.98 -28.74 -3.43
CA LYS A 162 -1.07 -30.11 -2.97
C LYS A 162 -2.36 -30.35 -2.22
N SER A 163 -3.15 -31.29 -2.72
CA SER A 163 -4.37 -31.77 -2.08
C SER A 163 -3.98 -32.73 -0.96
N ILE A 164 -4.34 -32.39 0.28
CA ILE A 164 -4.26 -33.27 1.44
C ILE A 164 -5.67 -33.72 1.83
N ASN A 165 -6.57 -32.76 2.01
CA ASN A 165 -8.00 -32.94 2.26
C ASN A 165 -8.85 -32.48 1.05
N GLY A 166 -8.22 -31.90 0.02
CA GLY A 166 -8.88 -31.50 -1.22
C GLY A 166 -9.50 -30.12 -1.16
N VAL A 167 -8.84 -29.16 -0.52
CA VAL A 167 -9.36 -27.80 -0.31
C VAL A 167 -8.47 -26.76 -0.98
N ALA A 168 -9.07 -25.83 -1.72
CA ALA A 168 -8.42 -24.62 -2.20
C ALA A 168 -9.43 -23.45 -2.12
N LYS A 169 -9.23 -22.53 -1.18
CA LYS A 169 -10.17 -21.42 -0.93
C LYS A 169 -9.50 -20.05 -0.85
N GLY A 170 -9.99 -19.06 -1.59
CA GLY A 170 -9.44 -17.69 -1.52
C GLY A 170 -7.97 -17.61 -1.95
N VAL A 171 -7.62 -18.30 -3.03
CA VAL A 171 -6.23 -18.43 -3.50
C VAL A 171 -6.03 -17.53 -4.71
N ASN A 172 -5.04 -16.64 -4.65
CA ASN A 172 -4.70 -15.71 -5.72
C ASN A 172 -3.25 -15.95 -6.17
N ILE A 173 -3.05 -16.37 -7.41
CA ILE A 173 -1.73 -16.51 -8.05
C ILE A 173 -1.74 -15.62 -9.29
N VAL A 174 -1.26 -14.39 -9.15
CA VAL A 174 -1.49 -13.35 -10.15
C VAL A 174 -0.28 -12.45 -10.36
N ASP A 175 -0.16 -11.89 -11.56
CA ASP A 175 0.84 -10.84 -11.85
C ASP A 175 2.31 -11.31 -11.68
N ASN A 176 2.58 -12.62 -11.84
CA ASN A 176 3.93 -13.19 -11.77
C ASN A 176 4.56 -13.38 -13.16
N MET A 177 5.88 -13.52 -13.21
CA MET A 177 6.63 -13.79 -14.44
C MET A 177 7.40 -15.11 -14.35
N PHE A 178 7.12 -16.04 -15.26
CA PHE A 178 7.73 -17.37 -15.31
C PHE A 178 8.61 -17.52 -16.55
N SER A 179 9.81 -18.09 -16.37
CA SER A 179 10.76 -18.36 -17.45
C SER A 179 11.38 -19.75 -17.29
N GLY A 180 11.21 -20.62 -18.29
CA GLY A 180 11.66 -22.02 -18.25
C GLY A 180 12.29 -22.51 -19.55
N SER A 181 12.43 -23.84 -19.64
CA SER A 181 13.28 -24.56 -20.59
C SER A 181 12.57 -25.14 -21.81
N ASN A 182 11.28 -24.83 -22.01
CA ASN A 182 10.41 -25.40 -23.05
C ASN A 182 10.12 -26.90 -22.90
N LYS A 183 10.23 -27.46 -21.70
CA LYS A 183 9.92 -28.88 -21.43
C LYS A 183 8.45 -29.16 -21.13
N GLY A 184 7.57 -28.19 -21.36
CA GLY A 184 6.13 -28.32 -21.08
C GLY A 184 5.78 -28.27 -19.59
N ILE A 185 6.66 -27.73 -18.74
CA ILE A 185 6.39 -27.55 -17.31
C ILE A 185 5.31 -26.49 -17.14
N GLU A 186 4.28 -26.80 -16.37
CA GLU A 186 3.17 -25.89 -16.07
C GLU A 186 3.54 -24.93 -14.94
N ILE A 187 3.13 -23.66 -15.04
CA ILE A 187 3.45 -22.63 -14.04
C ILE A 187 2.76 -22.85 -12.69
N VAL A 188 1.59 -23.47 -12.71
CA VAL A 188 0.83 -23.90 -11.54
C VAL A 188 0.43 -25.34 -11.78
N GLN A 189 0.71 -26.20 -10.80
CA GLN A 189 0.47 -27.63 -10.87
C GLN A 189 -0.41 -28.09 -9.71
N LEU A 190 -1.12 -29.19 -9.92
CA LEU A 190 -1.92 -29.85 -8.88
C LEU A 190 -1.28 -31.20 -8.53
N ASP A 191 -0.84 -31.36 -7.28
CA ASP A 191 -0.54 -32.67 -6.70
C ASP A 191 -1.82 -33.22 -6.05
N GLN A 192 -2.43 -34.20 -6.72
CA GLN A 192 -3.64 -34.88 -6.27
C GLN A 192 -3.35 -36.33 -5.87
N SER A 193 -2.10 -36.65 -5.52
CA SER A 193 -1.70 -38.00 -5.11
C SER A 193 -2.45 -38.51 -3.87
N ASN A 194 -2.91 -37.62 -2.99
CA ASN A 194 -3.77 -37.97 -1.84
C ASN A 194 -5.28 -37.82 -2.12
N GLY A 195 -5.66 -37.60 -3.37
CA GLY A 195 -7.05 -37.40 -3.80
C GLY A 195 -7.27 -36.03 -4.45
N PRO A 196 -8.40 -35.86 -5.17
CA PRO A 196 -8.66 -34.63 -5.91
C PRO A 196 -9.01 -33.45 -5.01
N PHE A 197 -8.84 -32.23 -5.54
CA PHE A 197 -9.45 -31.03 -4.94
C PHE A 197 -10.97 -31.10 -5.13
N LYS A 198 -11.72 -31.06 -4.03
CA LYS A 198 -13.19 -31.16 -4.00
C LYS A 198 -13.85 -29.84 -3.61
N GLU A 199 -13.20 -29.07 -2.75
CA GLU A 199 -13.68 -27.77 -2.29
C GLU A 199 -12.83 -26.67 -2.91
N ILE A 200 -13.23 -26.23 -4.11
CA ILE A 200 -12.55 -25.17 -4.87
C ILE A 200 -13.46 -23.94 -4.85
N ASP A 201 -13.02 -22.90 -4.15
CA ASP A 201 -13.78 -21.66 -3.99
C ASP A 201 -12.88 -20.43 -4.04
N GLN A 202 -13.30 -19.37 -4.72
CA GLN A 202 -12.52 -18.12 -4.83
C GLN A 202 -11.03 -18.34 -5.23
N VAL A 203 -10.77 -19.22 -6.20
CA VAL A 203 -9.41 -19.50 -6.70
C VAL A 203 -9.16 -18.75 -8.02
N VAL A 204 -8.23 -17.81 -7.98
CA VAL A 204 -7.82 -16.98 -9.11
C VAL A 204 -6.38 -17.29 -9.49
N VAL A 205 -6.19 -17.87 -10.67
CA VAL A 205 -4.89 -17.97 -11.34
C VAL A 205 -5.02 -17.23 -12.66
N ASP A 206 -4.45 -16.04 -12.74
CA ASP A 206 -4.64 -15.14 -13.89
C ASP A 206 -3.48 -14.13 -14.00
N ARG A 207 -3.33 -13.46 -15.15
CA ARG A 207 -2.34 -12.40 -15.39
C ARG A 207 -0.88 -12.79 -15.14
N ASN A 208 -0.55 -14.07 -15.29
CA ASN A 208 0.84 -14.52 -15.22
C ASN A 208 1.47 -14.49 -16.61
N ASN A 209 2.67 -13.95 -16.71
CA ASN A 209 3.46 -13.92 -17.95
C ASN A 209 4.37 -15.14 -18.00
N VAL A 210 4.44 -15.81 -19.16
CA VAL A 210 5.14 -17.09 -19.28
C VAL A 210 6.02 -17.12 -20.51
N ARG A 211 7.30 -17.50 -20.33
CA ARG A 211 8.26 -17.77 -21.40
C ARG A 211 8.82 -19.18 -21.25
N GLY A 212 8.56 -20.05 -22.24
CA GLY A 212 9.11 -21.41 -22.26
C GLY A 212 8.56 -22.36 -21.21
N MET A 213 7.36 -22.10 -20.71
CA MET A 213 6.57 -22.96 -19.83
C MET A 213 5.10 -22.92 -20.28
N ASN A 214 4.27 -23.83 -19.76
CA ASN A 214 2.85 -23.89 -20.07
C ASN A 214 2.06 -23.00 -19.10
N LEU A 215 1.28 -22.07 -19.66
CA LEU A 215 0.37 -21.23 -18.89
C LEU A 215 -0.77 -22.07 -18.30
N LYS A 216 -1.08 -21.84 -17.03
CA LYS A 216 -2.30 -22.32 -16.37
C LYS A 216 -3.07 -21.15 -15.80
N ALA A 217 -4.39 -21.22 -15.88
CA ALA A 217 -5.29 -20.18 -15.40
C ALA A 217 -6.60 -20.76 -14.86
N THR A 218 -7.36 -19.95 -14.12
CA THR A 218 -8.77 -20.24 -13.80
C THR A 218 -9.75 -19.41 -14.63
N VAL A 219 -9.23 -18.62 -15.58
CA VAL A 219 -9.98 -17.85 -16.57
C VAL A 219 -9.42 -18.15 -17.94
N GLY A 220 -10.29 -18.52 -18.88
CA GLY A 220 -9.91 -18.89 -20.25
C GLY A 220 -10.39 -17.90 -21.28
N ARG A 221 -9.53 -17.53 -22.25
CA ARG A 221 -9.94 -16.76 -23.45
C ARG A 221 -9.52 -17.53 -24.69
N GLY A 222 -10.46 -17.80 -25.59
CA GLY A 222 -10.21 -18.62 -26.78
C GLY A 222 -11.07 -18.18 -27.95
N SER A 223 -10.63 -18.50 -29.17
CA SER A 223 -11.42 -18.28 -30.37
C SER A 223 -11.25 -19.42 -31.36
N VAL A 224 -12.30 -19.71 -32.10
CA VAL A 224 -12.30 -20.69 -33.17
C VAL A 224 -13.02 -20.13 -34.39
N GLN A 225 -12.49 -20.41 -35.58
CA GLN A 225 -13.10 -20.03 -36.84
C GLN A 225 -13.50 -21.30 -37.59
N GLY A 226 -14.69 -21.29 -38.20
CA GLY A 226 -15.19 -22.45 -38.94
C GLY A 226 -16.45 -22.13 -39.72
N ASN A 227 -16.76 -23.00 -40.68
CA ASN A 227 -18.00 -22.98 -41.45
C ASN A 227 -18.85 -24.20 -41.08
N GLY A 228 -20.02 -23.99 -40.50
CA GLY A 228 -20.88 -25.07 -40.04
C GLY A 228 -21.94 -24.60 -39.06
N THR A 229 -22.49 -25.55 -38.30
CA THR A 229 -23.52 -25.31 -37.29
C THR A 229 -23.00 -25.42 -35.86
N SER A 230 -21.70 -25.70 -35.67
CA SER A 230 -21.11 -25.94 -34.35
C SER A 230 -19.65 -25.51 -34.29
N TRP A 231 -19.25 -24.91 -33.17
CA TRP A 231 -17.90 -24.46 -32.87
C TRP A 231 -17.51 -24.92 -31.47
N THR A 232 -16.35 -25.55 -31.35
CA THR A 232 -15.81 -26.01 -30.05
C THR A 232 -14.51 -25.29 -29.73
N VAL A 233 -14.43 -24.71 -28.54
CA VAL A 233 -13.19 -24.15 -27.97
C VAL A 233 -12.75 -25.06 -26.83
N ASP A 234 -11.54 -25.62 -26.94
CA ASP A 234 -10.97 -26.52 -25.92
C ASP A 234 -10.02 -25.74 -25.00
N PHE A 235 -10.41 -25.60 -23.74
CA PHE A 235 -9.64 -24.92 -22.70
C PHE A 235 -8.82 -25.88 -21.83
N SER A 236 -8.83 -27.20 -22.10
CA SER A 236 -8.06 -28.19 -21.33
C SER A 236 -6.57 -27.86 -21.18
N PRO A 237 -5.87 -27.30 -22.20
CA PRO A 237 -4.47 -26.92 -22.03
C PRO A 237 -4.27 -25.79 -21.01
N LEU A 238 -5.26 -24.91 -20.84
CA LEU A 238 -5.17 -23.67 -20.09
C LEU A 238 -5.77 -23.76 -18.68
N LEU A 239 -6.96 -24.33 -18.53
CA LEU A 239 -7.66 -24.33 -17.25
C LEU A 239 -6.96 -25.26 -16.26
N LEU A 240 -6.72 -24.75 -15.06
CA LEU A 240 -6.01 -25.45 -13.99
C LEU A 240 -6.84 -26.62 -13.45
N PHE A 241 -8.13 -26.40 -13.21
CA PHE A 241 -9.03 -27.43 -12.72
C PHE A 241 -9.79 -28.09 -13.88
N PRO A 242 -9.91 -29.42 -13.89
CA PRO A 242 -10.72 -30.11 -14.87
C PRO A 242 -12.21 -29.92 -14.57
N ASP A 243 -12.99 -29.68 -15.62
CA ASP A 243 -14.46 -29.70 -15.62
C ASP A 243 -15.12 -28.75 -14.61
N LEU A 244 -14.55 -27.56 -14.45
CA LEU A 244 -15.01 -26.54 -13.49
C LEU A 244 -15.48 -25.23 -14.16
N ILE A 245 -15.85 -25.29 -15.43
CA ILE A 245 -16.41 -24.14 -16.16
C ILE A 245 -17.79 -23.82 -15.58
N LYS A 246 -17.88 -22.71 -14.84
CA LYS A 246 -19.14 -22.25 -14.21
C LYS A 246 -19.82 -21.13 -15.00
N HIS A 247 -19.06 -20.31 -15.73
CA HIS A 247 -19.55 -19.08 -16.36
C HIS A 247 -18.93 -18.88 -17.74
N VAL A 248 -19.74 -18.92 -18.79
CA VAL A 248 -19.28 -18.71 -20.16
C VAL A 248 -19.91 -17.47 -20.75
N GLN A 249 -19.07 -16.57 -21.25
CA GLN A 249 -19.46 -15.50 -22.15
C GLN A 249 -18.96 -15.81 -23.55
N TYR A 250 -19.76 -15.51 -24.56
CA TYR A 250 -19.32 -15.70 -25.94
C TYR A 250 -19.89 -14.65 -26.88
N SER A 251 -19.21 -14.49 -28.01
CA SER A 251 -19.67 -13.69 -29.15
C SER A 251 -19.47 -14.49 -30.42
N LEU A 252 -20.51 -14.54 -31.27
CA LEU A 252 -20.43 -15.14 -32.60
C LEU A 252 -20.44 -14.04 -33.64
N ARG A 253 -19.41 -14.00 -34.48
CA ARG A 253 -19.33 -13.12 -35.64
C ARG A 253 -19.51 -13.96 -36.90
N ALA A 254 -20.71 -13.94 -37.47
CA ALA A 254 -20.96 -14.55 -38.77
C ALA A 254 -20.34 -13.70 -39.90
N ALA A 255 -19.75 -14.35 -40.90
CA ALA A 255 -19.30 -13.71 -42.12
C ALA A 255 -20.42 -13.80 -43.17
N GLY A 256 -20.98 -12.64 -43.57
CA GLY A 256 -22.07 -12.54 -44.55
C GLY A 256 -23.24 -11.69 -44.06
N THR A 257 -24.40 -11.83 -44.72
CA THR A 257 -25.63 -11.08 -44.42
C THR A 257 -26.63 -11.84 -43.54
N ALA A 258 -26.32 -13.08 -43.17
CA ALA A 258 -27.20 -13.95 -42.37
C ALA A 258 -27.05 -13.67 -40.87
N PHE A 259 -28.17 -13.74 -40.14
CA PHE A 259 -28.24 -13.59 -38.68
C PHE A 259 -28.67 -14.91 -38.04
N PRO A 260 -27.73 -15.83 -37.76
CA PRO A 260 -28.07 -17.13 -37.19
C PRO A 260 -28.55 -17.01 -35.73
N ASN A 261 -29.58 -17.78 -35.38
CA ASN A 261 -29.90 -18.04 -33.98
C ASN A 261 -28.86 -19.02 -33.44
N HIS A 262 -28.32 -18.74 -32.26
CA HIS A 262 -27.16 -19.45 -31.74
C HIS A 262 -27.21 -19.54 -30.21
N ALA A 263 -26.65 -20.60 -29.64
CA ALA A 263 -26.69 -20.89 -28.21
C ALA A 263 -25.45 -21.66 -27.74
N LEU A 264 -25.07 -21.45 -26.49
CA LEU A 264 -24.17 -22.33 -25.74
C LEU A 264 -24.85 -23.69 -25.53
N ARG A 265 -24.14 -24.79 -25.78
CA ARG A 265 -24.69 -26.16 -25.71
C ARG A 265 -23.98 -27.06 -24.73
N ASN A 266 -22.67 -26.92 -24.59
CA ASN A 266 -21.89 -27.76 -23.70
C ASN A 266 -20.70 -26.98 -23.13
N VAL A 267 -20.35 -27.28 -21.89
CA VAL A 267 -19.16 -26.76 -21.17
C VAL A 267 -18.33 -27.89 -20.53
N SER A 268 -18.75 -29.15 -20.67
CA SER A 268 -18.12 -30.31 -20.03
C SER A 268 -16.71 -30.56 -20.56
N GLY A 269 -15.84 -31.10 -19.71
CA GLY A 269 -14.49 -31.51 -20.08
C GLY A 269 -13.63 -30.34 -20.55
N ASN A 270 -13.84 -29.15 -19.95
CA ASN A 270 -13.19 -27.89 -20.31
C ASN A 270 -13.40 -27.47 -21.78
N ARG A 271 -14.49 -27.93 -22.41
CA ARG A 271 -14.82 -27.61 -23.80
C ARG A 271 -16.11 -26.83 -23.88
N VAL A 272 -16.02 -25.65 -24.50
CA VAL A 272 -17.20 -24.83 -24.78
C VAL A 272 -17.68 -25.09 -26.19
N VAL A 273 -18.92 -25.56 -26.33
CA VAL A 273 -19.58 -25.85 -27.60
C VAL A 273 -20.69 -24.84 -27.85
N ILE A 274 -20.62 -24.14 -28.97
CA ILE A 274 -21.63 -23.19 -29.43
C ILE A 274 -22.23 -23.70 -30.72
N GLU A 275 -23.55 -23.69 -30.82
CA GLU A 275 -24.26 -24.14 -32.01
C GLU A 275 -25.15 -23.05 -32.59
N SER A 276 -25.37 -23.10 -33.91
CA SER A 276 -26.32 -22.27 -34.65
C SER A 276 -27.41 -23.12 -35.30
N ASN A 277 -28.57 -22.51 -35.55
CA ASN A 277 -29.70 -23.15 -36.23
C ASN A 277 -29.45 -23.40 -37.74
N MET A 278 -28.42 -22.79 -38.32
CA MET A 278 -28.07 -22.92 -39.73
C MET A 278 -26.56 -22.82 -39.94
N GLY A 279 -26.07 -23.45 -41.00
CA GLY A 279 -24.66 -23.45 -41.36
C GLY A 279 -24.21 -22.06 -41.81
N VAL A 280 -23.22 -21.49 -41.12
CA VAL A 280 -22.61 -20.22 -41.51
C VAL A 280 -21.09 -20.26 -41.30
N PRO A 281 -20.30 -19.51 -42.06
CA PRO A 281 -18.93 -19.20 -41.68
C PRO A 281 -18.96 -18.20 -40.52
N ALA A 282 -18.37 -18.55 -39.38
CA ALA A 282 -18.30 -17.66 -38.22
C ALA A 282 -16.99 -17.78 -37.44
N SER A 283 -16.65 -16.71 -36.75
CA SER A 283 -15.65 -16.68 -35.68
C SER A 283 -16.39 -16.64 -34.34
N VAL A 284 -16.11 -17.60 -33.47
CA VAL A 284 -16.64 -17.63 -32.11
C VAL A 284 -15.53 -17.26 -31.14
N PHE A 285 -15.79 -16.26 -30.31
CA PHE A 285 -14.93 -15.84 -29.21
C PHE A 285 -15.58 -16.28 -27.92
N VAL A 286 -14.83 -16.97 -27.07
CA VAL A 286 -15.30 -17.50 -25.79
C VAL A 286 -14.40 -16.99 -24.69
N THR A 287 -15.01 -16.45 -23.64
CA THR A 287 -14.35 -16.19 -22.36
C THR A 287 -15.02 -17.03 -21.28
N ASP A 288 -14.25 -17.87 -20.61
CA ASP A 288 -14.64 -18.55 -19.37
C ASP A 288 -14.13 -17.71 -18.21
N GLY A 289 -15.03 -17.01 -17.51
CA GLY A 289 -14.69 -16.10 -16.42
C GLY A 289 -15.72 -15.01 -16.17
N ARG A 290 -15.79 -14.51 -14.94
CA ARG A 290 -16.64 -13.40 -14.49
C ARG A 290 -16.06 -12.04 -14.89
N VAL A 291 -15.70 -11.87 -16.17
CA VAL A 291 -15.11 -10.65 -16.69
C VAL A 291 -16.11 -9.92 -17.56
N PHE A 292 -16.32 -8.64 -17.31
CA PHE A 292 -17.21 -7.76 -18.06
C PHE A 292 -16.38 -6.75 -18.82
N TYR A 293 -16.61 -6.66 -20.14
CA TYR A 293 -15.91 -5.75 -21.03
C TYR A 293 -16.89 -4.69 -21.53
N PRO A 294 -16.71 -3.40 -21.21
CA PRO A 294 -17.62 -2.36 -21.68
C PRO A 294 -17.81 -2.33 -23.21
N ILE A 295 -16.81 -2.73 -23.99
CA ILE A 295 -16.90 -2.82 -25.46
C ILE A 295 -18.04 -3.76 -25.89
N GLY A 296 -18.24 -4.88 -25.16
CA GLY A 296 -19.35 -5.81 -25.41
C GLY A 296 -20.73 -5.20 -25.20
N TYR A 297 -20.80 -4.11 -24.44
CA TYR A 297 -22.00 -3.33 -24.16
C TYR A 297 -22.16 -2.10 -25.09
N GLY A 298 -21.26 -1.95 -26.07
CA GLY A 298 -21.27 -0.85 -27.02
C GLY A 298 -20.44 0.38 -26.61
N ALA A 299 -19.60 0.26 -25.58
CA ALA A 299 -18.67 1.34 -25.22
C ALA A 299 -17.64 1.55 -26.34
N ASP A 300 -17.26 2.79 -26.59
CA ASP A 300 -16.28 3.14 -27.61
C ASP A 300 -14.89 3.30 -26.97
N PRO A 301 -13.96 2.34 -27.17
CA PRO A 301 -12.64 2.37 -26.56
C PRO A 301 -11.69 3.39 -27.21
N THR A 302 -12.14 4.13 -28.24
CA THR A 302 -11.34 5.17 -28.90
C THR A 302 -11.49 6.55 -28.27
N GLY A 303 -12.52 6.75 -27.44
CA GLY A 303 -12.83 8.02 -26.77
C GLY A 303 -13.55 9.03 -27.68
N VAL A 304 -13.89 8.64 -28.91
CA VAL A 304 -14.58 9.51 -29.87
C VAL A 304 -16.06 9.64 -29.54
N ARG A 305 -16.73 8.55 -29.16
CA ARG A 305 -18.15 8.51 -28.80
C ARG A 305 -18.33 8.35 -27.30
N GLU A 306 -19.53 8.68 -26.86
CA GLU A 306 -19.96 8.50 -25.47
C GLU A 306 -20.09 7.00 -25.13
N SER A 307 -19.57 6.62 -23.96
CA SER A 307 -19.52 5.27 -23.42
C SER A 307 -20.26 5.08 -22.08
N SER A 308 -20.78 6.14 -21.44
CA SER A 308 -21.31 6.00 -20.06
C SER A 308 -22.41 4.95 -19.91
N ASP A 309 -23.40 4.89 -20.81
CA ASP A 309 -24.51 3.93 -20.71
C ASP A 309 -24.03 2.48 -20.89
N ALA A 310 -23.09 2.25 -21.80
CA ALA A 310 -22.50 0.93 -22.00
C ALA A 310 -21.68 0.48 -20.78
N ILE A 311 -20.90 1.39 -20.19
CA ILE A 311 -20.12 1.09 -18.97
C ILE A 311 -21.07 0.85 -17.79
N LEU A 312 -22.11 1.66 -17.61
CA LEU A 312 -23.11 1.48 -16.56
C LEU A 312 -23.84 0.15 -16.70
N GLN A 313 -24.17 -0.28 -17.93
CA GLN A 313 -24.76 -1.59 -18.17
C GLN A 313 -23.79 -2.72 -17.80
N ALA A 314 -22.51 -2.62 -18.19
CA ALA A 314 -21.49 -3.59 -17.81
C ALA A 314 -21.33 -3.70 -16.27
N VAL A 315 -21.33 -2.56 -15.57
CA VAL A 315 -21.29 -2.51 -14.09
C VAL A 315 -22.56 -3.12 -13.50
N SER A 316 -23.74 -2.83 -14.05
CA SER A 316 -25.01 -3.39 -13.58
C SER A 316 -25.00 -4.92 -13.68
N ASP A 317 -24.58 -5.47 -14.82
CA ASP A 317 -24.52 -6.92 -15.02
C ASP A 317 -23.44 -7.56 -14.11
N ALA A 318 -22.31 -6.90 -13.91
CA ALA A 318 -21.29 -7.30 -12.95
C ALA A 318 -21.84 -7.41 -11.52
N PHE A 319 -22.72 -6.48 -11.11
CA PHE A 319 -23.39 -6.50 -9.81
C PHE A 319 -24.53 -7.52 -9.74
N ASN A 320 -25.06 -7.99 -10.87
CA ASN A 320 -26.14 -8.97 -10.93
C ASN A 320 -25.66 -10.42 -10.98
N VAL A 321 -24.34 -10.67 -10.93
CA VAL A 321 -23.80 -12.02 -10.80
C VAL A 321 -24.42 -12.73 -9.60
N GLU A 322 -24.91 -13.95 -9.84
CA GLU A 322 -25.52 -14.80 -8.81
C GLU A 322 -24.48 -15.21 -7.77
N SER A 323 -24.83 -14.97 -6.51
CA SER A 323 -24.07 -15.34 -5.34
C SER A 323 -25.01 -15.39 -4.13
N GLU A 324 -24.91 -16.45 -3.33
CA GLU A 324 -25.58 -16.58 -2.04
C GLU A 324 -24.64 -16.22 -0.87
N LEU A 325 -23.40 -15.82 -1.18
CA LEU A 325 -22.38 -15.48 -0.20
C LEU A 325 -22.36 -13.98 0.08
N GLU A 326 -22.03 -13.63 1.31
CA GLU A 326 -21.84 -12.26 1.78
C GLU A 326 -20.43 -12.12 2.36
N MET A 327 -19.85 -10.93 2.26
CA MET A 327 -18.63 -10.56 2.99
C MET A 327 -19.02 -10.04 4.38
N VAL A 328 -19.12 -8.72 4.58
CA VAL A 328 -19.86 -8.19 5.74
C VAL A 328 -21.37 -8.42 5.55
N ALA A 329 -22.08 -8.64 6.66
CA ALA A 329 -23.51 -8.96 6.64
C ALA A 329 -24.32 -7.95 5.79
N GLY A 330 -25.09 -8.48 4.84
CA GLY A 330 -25.89 -7.73 3.88
C GLY A 330 -25.14 -7.22 2.65
N VAL A 331 -23.85 -7.53 2.49
CA VAL A 331 -23.03 -7.14 1.32
C VAL A 331 -22.65 -8.37 0.51
N LYS A 332 -23.24 -8.48 -0.68
CA LYS A 332 -23.10 -9.65 -1.56
C LYS A 332 -21.66 -9.80 -2.08
N ASP A 333 -21.05 -10.97 -1.89
CA ASP A 333 -19.75 -11.31 -2.49
C ASP A 333 -19.93 -11.61 -3.98
N LEU A 334 -19.36 -10.79 -4.85
CA LEU A 334 -19.41 -11.00 -6.30
C LEU A 334 -18.45 -12.10 -6.77
N GLY A 335 -17.61 -12.65 -5.91
CA GLY A 335 -16.71 -13.77 -6.20
C GLY A 335 -15.58 -13.40 -7.16
N GLY A 336 -15.02 -12.20 -7.02
CA GLY A 336 -13.87 -11.73 -7.80
C GLY A 336 -14.21 -11.31 -9.22
N VAL A 337 -15.39 -10.70 -9.43
CA VAL A 337 -15.78 -10.14 -10.74
C VAL A 337 -14.73 -9.13 -11.20
N ILE A 338 -14.47 -9.10 -12.51
CA ILE A 338 -13.55 -8.13 -13.12
C ILE A 338 -14.31 -7.28 -14.14
N LEU A 339 -14.28 -5.97 -13.98
CA LEU A 339 -14.61 -5.03 -15.05
C LEU A 339 -13.30 -4.60 -15.74
N ASP A 340 -13.03 -5.16 -16.91
CA ASP A 340 -11.78 -4.94 -17.64
C ASP A 340 -12.00 -3.91 -18.75
N LEU A 341 -11.37 -2.75 -18.63
CA LEU A 341 -11.44 -1.66 -19.60
C LEU A 341 -10.55 -1.94 -20.83
N GLN A 342 -9.74 -3.00 -20.83
CA GLN A 342 -8.92 -3.50 -21.94
C GLN A 342 -7.95 -2.47 -22.54
N GLY A 343 -7.46 -1.52 -21.73
CA GLY A 343 -6.60 -0.43 -22.20
C GLY A 343 -7.32 0.64 -23.02
N GLY A 344 -8.65 0.54 -23.17
CA GLY A 344 -9.46 1.49 -23.95
C GLY A 344 -9.50 2.88 -23.32
N ASN A 345 -9.74 3.89 -24.16
CA ASN A 345 -10.02 5.25 -23.74
C ASN A 345 -11.51 5.52 -23.89
N TYR A 346 -12.22 5.65 -22.77
CA TYR A 346 -13.67 5.82 -22.78
C TYR A 346 -14.04 7.22 -22.35
N LYS A 347 -14.66 7.96 -23.27
CA LYS A 347 -15.26 9.24 -22.95
C LYS A 347 -16.61 9.02 -22.26
N ILE A 348 -16.82 9.70 -21.12
CA ILE A 348 -18.02 9.62 -20.31
C ILE A 348 -18.63 11.00 -20.06
N SER A 349 -19.95 11.14 -20.21
CA SER A 349 -20.68 12.39 -19.98
C SER A 349 -21.40 12.47 -18.63
N LYS A 350 -21.44 11.36 -17.88
CA LYS A 350 -22.07 11.25 -16.56
C LYS A 350 -21.28 10.29 -15.66
N PRO A 351 -21.38 10.44 -14.33
CA PRO A 351 -20.69 9.55 -13.39
C PRO A 351 -21.03 8.07 -13.63
N ILE A 352 -20.02 7.21 -13.54
CA ILE A 352 -20.21 5.77 -13.43
C ILE A 352 -20.46 5.46 -11.95
N ARG A 353 -21.71 5.65 -11.55
CA ARG A 353 -22.17 5.37 -10.20
C ARG A 353 -22.47 3.88 -10.04
N PHE A 354 -21.90 3.25 -9.02
CA PHE A 354 -22.13 1.84 -8.77
C PHE A 354 -23.57 1.60 -8.27
N PRO A 355 -24.17 0.43 -8.54
CA PRO A 355 -25.52 0.10 -8.12
C PRO A 355 -25.72 0.24 -6.60
N ALA A 356 -26.93 0.64 -6.20
CA ALA A 356 -27.29 0.82 -4.79
C ALA A 356 -27.32 -0.49 -3.99
N SER A 357 -27.39 -1.64 -4.67
CA SER A 357 -27.30 -2.96 -4.05
C SER A 357 -25.92 -3.14 -3.42
N PRO A 358 -25.84 -3.43 -2.10
CA PRO A 358 -24.56 -3.66 -1.48
C PRO A 358 -23.83 -4.84 -2.12
N ALA A 359 -22.56 -4.64 -2.49
CA ALA A 359 -21.76 -5.67 -3.12
C ALA A 359 -20.27 -5.53 -2.83
N ALA A 360 -19.54 -6.63 -2.97
CA ALA A 360 -18.13 -6.72 -2.65
C ALA A 360 -17.32 -7.54 -3.65
N ASN A 361 -15.99 -7.53 -3.49
CA ASN A 361 -15.06 -8.40 -4.23
C ASN A 361 -15.13 -8.20 -5.76
N LEU A 362 -14.87 -6.96 -6.20
CA LEU A 362 -14.89 -6.52 -7.59
C LEU A 362 -13.59 -5.77 -7.94
N LEU A 363 -13.00 -6.11 -9.08
CA LEU A 363 -11.84 -5.43 -9.64
C LEU A 363 -12.20 -4.65 -10.91
N VAL A 364 -12.02 -3.35 -10.91
CA VAL A 364 -12.01 -2.50 -12.11
C VAL A 364 -10.57 -2.27 -12.53
N ARG A 365 -10.23 -2.58 -13.80
CA ARG A 365 -8.84 -2.49 -14.24
C ARG A 365 -8.61 -2.00 -15.66
N GLY A 366 -7.44 -1.40 -15.86
CA GLY A 366 -6.72 -1.31 -17.14
C GLY A 366 -7.41 -0.47 -18.20
N GLY A 367 -7.22 0.85 -18.22
CA GLY A 367 -7.76 1.74 -19.26
C GLY A 367 -7.80 3.21 -18.86
N THR A 368 -8.54 4.01 -19.61
CA THR A 368 -8.77 5.43 -19.33
C THR A 368 -10.26 5.74 -19.27
N LEU A 369 -10.69 6.42 -18.21
CA LEU A 369 -11.99 7.11 -18.16
C LEU A 369 -11.75 8.61 -18.29
N ARG A 370 -12.37 9.22 -19.30
CA ARG A 370 -12.21 10.64 -19.61
C ARG A 370 -13.55 11.36 -19.57
N ALA A 371 -13.65 12.43 -18.78
CA ALA A 371 -14.81 13.30 -18.81
C ALA A 371 -15.02 13.92 -20.19
N SER A 372 -16.27 14.04 -20.64
CA SER A 372 -16.64 14.88 -21.77
C SER A 372 -16.78 16.34 -21.34
N GLU A 373 -16.86 17.25 -22.32
CA GLU A 373 -17.17 18.67 -22.12
C GLU A 373 -18.52 18.91 -21.41
N THR A 374 -19.40 17.91 -21.40
CA THR A 374 -20.73 17.97 -20.76
C THR A 374 -20.75 17.32 -19.37
N PHE A 375 -19.65 16.71 -18.92
CA PHE A 375 -19.58 16.04 -17.62
C PHE A 375 -19.81 17.04 -16.46
N PRO A 376 -20.64 16.73 -15.45
CA PRO A 376 -20.96 17.67 -14.38
C PRO A 376 -19.73 18.10 -13.55
N GLY A 377 -19.63 19.40 -13.28
CA GLY A 377 -18.44 20.00 -12.62
C GLY A 377 -18.32 19.75 -11.12
N ASP A 378 -19.35 19.17 -10.49
CA ASP A 378 -19.48 18.94 -9.05
C ASP A 378 -19.57 17.43 -8.69
N ARG A 379 -19.22 16.55 -9.63
CA ARG A 379 -19.30 15.08 -9.48
C ARG A 379 -17.95 14.42 -9.74
N HIS A 380 -17.88 13.11 -9.57
CA HIS A 380 -16.65 12.31 -9.77
C HIS A 380 -16.88 11.27 -10.87
N LEU A 381 -15.82 10.92 -11.63
CA LEU A 381 -15.92 9.95 -12.74
C LEU A 381 -16.49 8.60 -12.26
N ILE A 382 -16.01 8.14 -11.09
CA ILE A 382 -16.56 6.97 -10.37
C ILE A 382 -17.20 7.42 -9.06
N GLU A 383 -18.36 6.86 -8.75
CA GLU A 383 -19.04 7.06 -7.47
C GLU A 383 -19.41 5.71 -6.83
N LEU A 384 -18.66 5.30 -5.81
CA LEU A 384 -19.06 4.27 -4.85
C LEU A 384 -20.01 4.91 -3.83
N TRP A 385 -21.23 5.19 -4.27
CA TRP A 385 -22.19 5.96 -3.50
C TRP A 385 -23.59 5.38 -3.60
N SER A 386 -24.09 4.78 -2.52
CA SER A 386 -25.49 4.37 -2.42
C SER A 386 -26.42 5.59 -2.23
N PRO A 387 -27.62 5.65 -2.83
CA PRO A 387 -28.58 6.73 -2.60
C PRO A 387 -28.99 6.87 -1.13
N ASN A 388 -28.85 5.80 -0.35
CA ASN A 388 -29.13 5.78 1.08
C ASN A 388 -27.97 6.33 1.94
N SER A 389 -26.79 6.56 1.34
CA SER A 389 -25.66 7.18 2.00
C SER A 389 -25.82 8.69 2.05
N GLN A 390 -25.73 9.26 3.26
CA GLN A 390 -25.70 10.70 3.44
C GLN A 390 -24.28 11.24 3.21
N LYS A 391 -24.11 12.15 2.25
CA LYS A 391 -22.85 12.87 2.07
C LYS A 391 -22.53 13.68 3.31
N GLN A 392 -21.29 13.62 3.77
CA GLN A 392 -20.85 14.44 4.89
C GLN A 392 -20.73 15.88 4.42
N GLN A 393 -21.37 16.82 5.13
CA GLN A 393 -21.18 18.24 4.84
C GLN A 393 -19.70 18.59 5.07
N LYS A 394 -19.13 19.41 4.18
CA LYS A 394 -17.81 20.02 4.38
C LYS A 394 -17.92 21.05 5.52
N SER A 395 -18.00 20.59 6.78
CA SER A 395 -18.00 21.49 7.93
C SER A 395 -16.58 21.63 8.47
N ASP A 396 -16.06 22.85 8.54
CA ASP A 396 -14.91 23.25 9.36
C ASP A 396 -15.30 23.25 10.86
N SER A 397 -15.82 22.13 11.37
CA SER A 397 -16.35 22.10 12.73
C SER A 397 -15.22 22.37 13.73
N THR A 398 -15.24 23.57 14.30
CA THR A 398 -14.31 24.09 15.32
C THR A 398 -14.40 23.35 16.67
N LYS A 399 -15.25 22.32 16.78
CA LYS A 399 -15.48 21.58 18.02
C LYS A 399 -14.60 20.33 18.04
N PRO A 400 -13.62 20.23 18.96
CA PRO A 400 -12.85 19.01 19.14
C PRO A 400 -13.78 17.91 19.63
N ASN A 401 -14.06 16.93 18.78
CA ASN A 401 -14.70 15.69 19.18
C ASN A 401 -13.66 14.83 19.91
N ILE A 402 -13.42 15.16 21.18
CA ILE A 402 -12.67 14.33 22.13
C ILE A 402 -13.39 12.99 22.20
N PHE A 403 -12.83 11.97 21.55
CA PHE A 403 -13.26 10.56 21.66
C PHE A 403 -14.77 10.30 21.60
N THR A 404 -15.54 11.17 20.94
CA THR A 404 -16.77 10.67 20.32
C THR A 404 -16.26 9.83 19.17
N HIS A 405 -16.10 8.52 19.43
CA HIS A 405 -16.49 7.53 18.44
C HIS A 405 -17.64 8.18 17.72
N MET A 406 -17.45 8.49 16.45
CA MET A 406 -18.57 8.83 15.61
C MET A 406 -19.43 7.56 15.61
N LYS A 407 -20.25 7.40 16.66
CA LYS A 407 -21.62 6.89 16.66
C LYS A 407 -22.47 7.77 15.73
N LEU A 408 -21.88 8.31 14.66
CA LEU A 408 -22.59 8.69 13.46
C LEU A 408 -22.91 7.39 12.73
N GLN A 409 -23.87 6.73 13.37
CA GLN A 409 -24.95 5.97 12.80
C GLN A 409 -24.57 4.62 12.19
N ASN A 410 -25.34 3.61 12.59
CA ASN A 410 -25.52 2.33 11.89
C ASN A 410 -25.94 2.56 10.43
N VAL A 411 -25.09 3.15 9.60
CA VAL A 411 -25.25 3.14 8.16
C VAL A 411 -24.46 1.92 7.69
N GLY A 412 -25.16 0.96 7.10
CA GLY A 412 -24.53 -0.26 6.59
C GLY A 412 -23.42 0.07 5.58
N ILE A 413 -22.37 -0.75 5.57
CA ILE A 413 -21.39 -0.73 4.48
C ILE A 413 -22.11 -1.15 3.20
N TYR A 414 -21.96 -0.38 2.12
CA TYR A 414 -22.54 -0.71 0.81
C TYR A 414 -21.54 -1.37 -0.11
N TYR A 415 -20.27 -0.99 -0.01
CA TYR A 415 -19.22 -1.49 -0.88
C TYR A 415 -18.06 -2.00 -0.04
N GLU A 416 -17.64 -3.22 -0.29
CA GLU A 416 -16.51 -3.84 0.39
C GLU A 416 -15.53 -4.43 -0.63
N ASP A 417 -14.22 -4.32 -0.39
CA ASP A 417 -13.21 -5.00 -1.23
C ASP A 417 -13.25 -4.62 -2.73
N ILE A 418 -13.71 -3.41 -3.05
CA ILE A 418 -13.69 -2.89 -4.43
C ILE A 418 -12.29 -2.36 -4.74
N THR A 419 -11.76 -2.79 -5.88
CA THR A 419 -10.41 -2.44 -6.31
C THR A 419 -10.40 -1.71 -7.64
N PHE A 420 -9.69 -0.58 -7.70
CA PHE A 420 -9.33 0.10 -8.95
C PHE A 420 -7.84 -0.10 -9.18
N ARG A 421 -7.46 -0.61 -10.35
CA ARG A 421 -6.06 -0.88 -10.69
C ARG A 421 -5.69 -0.51 -12.12
N ASP A 422 -4.55 0.15 -12.32
CA ASP A 422 -4.02 0.46 -13.66
C ASP A 422 -4.98 1.32 -14.51
N VAL A 423 -5.69 2.26 -13.87
CA VAL A 423 -6.67 3.14 -14.54
C VAL A 423 -6.20 4.59 -14.53
N LEU A 424 -6.27 5.25 -15.69
CA LEU A 424 -6.18 6.70 -15.83
C LEU A 424 -7.58 7.33 -15.68
N PHE A 425 -7.74 8.19 -14.69
CA PHE A 425 -8.91 9.03 -14.45
C PHE A 425 -8.59 10.44 -14.93
N ASP A 426 -9.12 10.84 -16.08
CA ASP A 426 -8.94 12.17 -16.65
C ASP A 426 -10.25 12.96 -16.55
N SER A 427 -10.34 13.79 -15.51
CA SER A 427 -11.54 14.60 -15.24
C SER A 427 -11.69 15.77 -16.22
N SER A 428 -10.76 15.99 -17.16
CA SER A 428 -10.83 17.03 -18.21
C SER A 428 -11.27 18.42 -17.70
N TYR A 429 -10.77 18.80 -16.52
CA TYR A 429 -11.08 20.03 -15.79
C TYR A 429 -12.56 20.14 -15.39
N ARG A 430 -13.20 19.01 -15.09
CA ARG A 430 -14.61 18.89 -14.69
C ARG A 430 -14.77 17.90 -13.54
N GLY A 431 -15.14 18.39 -12.37
CA GLY A 431 -15.40 17.53 -11.22
C GLY A 431 -14.13 16.86 -10.68
N GLY A 432 -14.25 15.62 -10.23
CA GLY A 432 -13.20 14.85 -9.58
C GLY A 432 -13.01 13.45 -10.16
N GLY A 433 -12.10 12.66 -9.58
CA GLY A 433 -11.77 11.32 -10.05
C GLY A 433 -12.68 10.24 -9.45
N ILE A 434 -12.46 9.89 -8.19
CA ILE A 434 -13.23 8.86 -7.47
C ILE A 434 -13.86 9.45 -6.20
N PHE A 435 -15.13 9.14 -5.98
CA PHE A 435 -15.84 9.38 -4.72
C PHE A 435 -16.23 8.06 -4.05
N VAL A 436 -15.87 7.92 -2.77
CA VAL A 436 -16.17 6.75 -1.92
C VAL A 436 -16.90 7.19 -0.67
N VAL A 437 -18.01 6.51 -0.34
CA VAL A 437 -18.73 6.75 0.92
C VAL A 437 -19.36 5.48 1.49
N ASP A 438 -19.38 5.35 2.82
CA ASP A 438 -19.94 4.20 3.56
C ASP A 438 -19.43 2.85 3.01
N SER A 439 -18.11 2.75 2.83
CA SER A 439 -17.42 1.62 2.21
C SER A 439 -16.31 1.08 3.10
N ALA A 440 -15.93 -0.19 2.92
CA ALA A 440 -14.86 -0.83 3.67
C ALA A 440 -13.82 -1.47 2.74
N ARG A 441 -12.54 -1.48 3.13
CA ARG A 441 -11.48 -2.26 2.46
C ARG A 441 -11.31 -1.92 0.96
N ILE A 442 -11.49 -0.65 0.62
CA ILE A 442 -11.39 -0.16 -0.77
C ILE A 442 -9.92 -0.02 -1.16
N ARG A 443 -9.57 -0.44 -2.37
CA ARG A 443 -8.18 -0.38 -2.87
C ARG A 443 -8.11 0.45 -4.15
N ILE A 444 -7.35 1.54 -4.11
CA ILE A 444 -7.02 2.36 -5.28
C ILE A 444 -5.52 2.22 -5.50
N ASN A 445 -5.12 1.42 -6.48
CA ASN A 445 -3.75 0.96 -6.62
C ASN A 445 -3.22 1.20 -8.04
N ASN A 446 -2.03 1.77 -8.17
CA ASN A 446 -1.39 2.02 -9.48
C ASN A 446 -2.29 2.79 -10.47
N CYS A 447 -2.99 3.81 -9.97
CA CYS A 447 -3.87 4.66 -10.77
C CYS A 447 -3.24 6.03 -11.02
N PHE A 448 -3.66 6.66 -12.12
CA PHE A 448 -3.23 8.00 -12.50
C PHE A 448 -4.45 8.94 -12.54
N PHE A 449 -4.37 10.12 -11.93
CA PHE A 449 -5.47 11.08 -11.84
C PHE A 449 -5.03 12.42 -12.41
N LEU A 450 -5.79 12.94 -13.38
CA LEU A 450 -5.53 14.22 -14.05
C LEU A 450 -6.75 15.11 -14.11
N HIS A 451 -6.50 16.42 -14.14
CA HIS A 451 -7.47 17.43 -14.54
C HIS A 451 -8.73 17.47 -13.67
N PHE A 452 -8.65 17.15 -12.38
CA PHE A 452 -9.76 17.37 -11.45
C PHE A 452 -9.85 18.85 -11.06
N THR A 453 -11.06 19.38 -10.91
CA THR A 453 -11.32 20.73 -10.34
C THR A 453 -11.80 20.68 -8.91
N THR A 454 -12.24 19.51 -8.44
CA THR A 454 -12.61 19.25 -7.04
C THR A 454 -11.56 18.39 -6.36
N GLU A 455 -11.84 17.10 -6.16
CA GLU A 455 -10.97 16.11 -5.55
C GLU A 455 -10.55 15.04 -6.55
N GLY A 456 -9.25 14.71 -6.61
CA GLY A 456 -8.81 13.52 -7.34
C GLY A 456 -9.44 12.27 -6.74
N ILE A 457 -9.31 12.11 -5.42
CA ILE A 457 -9.96 11.07 -4.61
C ILE A 457 -10.62 11.72 -3.40
N LEU A 458 -11.91 11.45 -3.20
CA LEU A 458 -12.67 11.84 -2.01
C LEU A 458 -13.22 10.60 -1.30
N VAL A 459 -12.88 10.43 -0.03
CA VAL A 459 -13.41 9.37 0.84
C VAL A 459 -14.15 9.99 2.01
N GLN A 460 -15.37 9.54 2.27
CA GLN A 460 -16.21 10.00 3.39
C GLN A 460 -16.78 8.81 4.15
N LYS A 461 -16.67 8.79 5.48
CA LYS A 461 -17.17 7.67 6.31
C LYS A 461 -16.59 6.30 5.87
N GLY A 462 -17.07 5.22 6.48
CA GLY A 462 -16.51 3.88 6.26
C GLY A 462 -15.15 3.68 6.92
N HIS A 463 -14.46 2.61 6.54
CA HIS A 463 -13.19 2.15 7.14
C HIS A 463 -12.22 1.62 6.08
N GLU A 464 -10.90 1.71 6.33
CA GLU A 464 -9.90 0.93 5.60
C GLU A 464 -9.84 1.18 4.08
N THR A 465 -9.75 2.44 3.63
CA THR A 465 -9.40 2.73 2.23
C THR A 465 -7.89 2.81 2.06
N PHE A 466 -7.33 2.01 1.16
CA PHE A 466 -5.90 1.99 0.83
C PHE A 466 -5.64 2.59 -0.54
N ILE A 467 -4.83 3.66 -0.58
CA ILE A 467 -4.41 4.36 -1.79
C ILE A 467 -2.92 4.13 -1.96
N SER A 468 -2.50 3.46 -3.03
CA SER A 468 -1.11 3.02 -3.19
C SER A 468 -0.58 3.14 -4.60
N ASN A 469 0.71 3.52 -4.74
CA ASN A 469 1.40 3.57 -6.03
C ASN A 469 0.73 4.49 -7.08
N CYS A 470 0.06 5.55 -6.64
CA CYS A 470 -0.72 6.43 -7.51
C CYS A 470 0.02 7.72 -7.86
N PHE A 471 -0.38 8.31 -8.98
CA PHE A 471 0.02 9.67 -9.39
C PHE A 471 -1.22 10.55 -9.48
N LEU A 472 -1.21 11.71 -8.84
CA LEU A 472 -2.35 12.63 -8.86
C LEU A 472 -1.92 14.06 -9.13
N GLY A 473 -2.53 14.71 -10.11
CA GLY A 473 -2.39 16.15 -10.25
C GLY A 473 -3.46 16.85 -11.07
N GLN A 474 -3.80 18.07 -10.67
CA GLN A 474 -4.81 18.85 -11.40
C GLN A 474 -4.28 19.29 -12.78
N HIS A 475 -2.99 19.57 -12.90
CA HIS A 475 -2.36 19.93 -14.18
C HIS A 475 -1.18 19.00 -14.48
N SER A 476 -1.10 18.48 -15.70
CA SER A 476 0.01 17.63 -16.16
C SER A 476 1.29 18.46 -16.38
N THR A 477 2.02 18.72 -15.29
CA THR A 477 3.27 19.49 -15.30
C THR A 477 4.33 18.82 -14.40
N VAL A 478 5.59 19.21 -14.56
CA VAL A 478 6.74 18.68 -13.80
C VAL A 478 7.40 19.77 -12.92
N GLY A 479 6.63 20.80 -12.54
CA GLY A 479 7.11 21.98 -11.81
C GLY A 479 7.42 23.18 -12.70
N GLY A 480 7.44 24.39 -12.11
CA GLY A 480 7.76 25.64 -12.79
C GLY A 480 6.66 26.19 -13.70
N ASP A 481 5.41 25.75 -13.53
CA ASP A 481 4.28 26.21 -14.32
C ASP A 481 3.91 27.67 -13.97
N LYS A 482 3.72 28.53 -14.98
CA LYS A 482 3.40 29.96 -14.79
C LYS A 482 2.03 30.17 -14.12
N GLY A 483 1.13 29.19 -14.21
CA GLY A 483 -0.21 29.16 -13.64
C GLY A 483 -0.30 28.55 -12.25
N GLU A 484 0.81 28.08 -11.65
CA GLU A 484 0.80 27.34 -10.38
C GLU A 484 0.03 28.03 -9.25
N LYS A 485 0.14 29.36 -9.14
CA LYS A 485 -0.60 30.16 -8.15
C LYS A 485 -2.12 30.00 -8.24
N TYR A 486 -2.66 29.57 -9.37
CA TYR A 486 -4.09 29.40 -9.63
C TYR A 486 -4.58 27.96 -9.47
N PHE A 487 -3.69 27.01 -9.17
CA PHE A 487 -4.11 25.64 -8.87
C PHE A 487 -5.03 25.65 -7.64
N SER A 488 -6.09 24.86 -7.70
CA SER A 488 -7.25 24.93 -6.80
C SER A 488 -7.74 23.56 -6.30
N GLY A 489 -7.44 22.47 -7.02
CA GLY A 489 -7.92 21.14 -6.68
C GLY A 489 -7.26 20.55 -5.44
N THR A 490 -7.92 19.57 -4.82
CA THR A 490 -7.33 18.72 -3.77
C THR A 490 -7.04 17.34 -4.35
N ALA A 491 -5.83 16.80 -4.20
CA ALA A 491 -5.56 15.49 -4.79
C ALA A 491 -6.26 14.36 -4.01
N ILE A 492 -6.10 14.32 -2.69
CA ILE A 492 -6.73 13.30 -1.83
C ILE A 492 -7.39 13.99 -0.63
N ASP A 493 -8.67 13.70 -0.40
CA ASP A 493 -9.44 14.14 0.77
C ASP A 493 -10.02 12.92 1.52
N LEU A 494 -9.50 12.66 2.72
CA LEU A 494 -9.93 11.57 3.59
C LEU A 494 -10.73 12.10 4.80
N ALA A 495 -12.06 12.07 4.67
CA ALA A 495 -13.02 12.27 5.77
C ALA A 495 -13.57 10.96 6.33
N SER A 496 -12.70 9.95 6.40
CA SER A 496 -12.96 8.66 7.03
C SER A 496 -11.78 8.26 7.91
N ASN A 497 -11.95 7.21 8.69
CA ASN A 497 -10.94 6.73 9.63
C ASN A 497 -10.24 5.46 9.10
N ASP A 498 -9.10 5.13 9.71
CA ASP A 498 -8.39 3.86 9.51
C ASP A 498 -7.88 3.63 8.07
N ASN A 499 -7.50 4.69 7.36
CA ASN A 499 -7.01 4.60 5.98
C ASN A 499 -5.48 4.61 5.89
N ALA A 500 -4.96 4.20 4.74
CA ALA A 500 -3.55 4.26 4.42
C ALA A 500 -3.29 4.87 3.03
N ILE A 501 -2.32 5.77 2.94
CA ILE A 501 -1.75 6.30 1.70
C ILE A 501 -0.29 5.88 1.66
N THR A 502 0.12 5.10 0.65
CA THR A 502 1.48 4.54 0.54
C THR A 502 2.08 4.75 -0.85
N ASP A 503 3.28 5.30 -0.95
CA ASP A 503 4.03 5.44 -2.22
C ASP A 503 3.24 6.22 -3.30
N VAL A 504 2.73 7.40 -2.95
CA VAL A 504 1.91 8.24 -3.85
C VAL A 504 2.66 9.53 -4.20
N ALA A 505 2.68 9.89 -5.48
CA ALA A 505 3.21 11.17 -5.94
C ALA A 505 2.07 12.14 -6.31
N ILE A 506 2.14 13.35 -5.77
CA ILE A 506 1.12 14.39 -5.93
C ILE A 506 1.75 15.66 -6.48
N PHE A 507 1.14 16.20 -7.54
CA PHE A 507 1.64 17.35 -8.27
C PHE A 507 0.54 18.30 -8.67
N SER A 508 0.89 19.57 -8.84
CA SER A 508 0.02 20.60 -9.42
C SER A 508 -1.39 20.75 -8.81
N ALA A 509 -1.61 20.30 -7.58
CA ALA A 509 -2.84 20.52 -6.81
C ALA A 509 -2.65 21.66 -5.78
N ALA A 510 -3.73 22.30 -5.34
CA ALA A 510 -3.66 23.28 -4.25
C ALA A 510 -3.34 22.61 -2.91
N ILE A 511 -4.01 21.48 -2.64
CA ILE A 511 -3.76 20.65 -1.47
C ILE A 511 -3.38 19.25 -1.96
N GLY A 512 -2.27 18.72 -1.48
CA GLY A 512 -1.87 17.35 -1.76
C GLY A 512 -2.78 16.36 -1.05
N VAL A 513 -2.62 16.23 0.26
CA VAL A 513 -3.44 15.36 1.12
C VAL A 513 -4.19 16.20 2.15
N LEU A 514 -5.50 16.00 2.25
CA LEU A 514 -6.37 16.56 3.28
C LEU A 514 -6.91 15.44 4.18
N LEU A 515 -6.52 15.44 5.46
CA LEU A 515 -6.97 14.48 6.47
C LEU A 515 -7.99 15.10 7.41
N ARG A 516 -9.21 14.57 7.41
CA ARG A 516 -10.34 14.99 8.26
C ARG A 516 -10.83 13.90 9.22
N GLY A 517 -10.44 12.65 9.00
CA GLY A 517 -10.70 11.53 9.92
C GLY A 517 -9.47 11.10 10.73
N GLN A 518 -9.69 10.20 11.68
CA GLN A 518 -8.72 9.71 12.65
C GLN A 518 -7.96 8.47 12.17
N ALA A 519 -6.85 8.16 12.85
CA ALA A 519 -6.11 6.90 12.68
C ALA A 519 -5.62 6.63 11.25
N ASN A 520 -5.24 7.68 10.53
CA ASN A 520 -4.75 7.57 9.15
C ASN A 520 -3.21 7.43 9.11
N ILE A 521 -2.72 6.63 8.18
CA ILE A 521 -1.28 6.45 7.91
C ILE A 521 -0.97 7.04 6.54
N VAL A 522 0.06 7.89 6.48
CA VAL A 522 0.58 8.48 5.26
C VAL A 522 2.07 8.19 5.20
N THR A 523 2.49 7.36 4.24
CA THR A 523 3.90 6.95 4.10
C THR A 523 4.38 7.00 2.66
N GLY A 524 5.63 7.39 2.44
CA GLY A 524 6.22 7.42 1.10
C GLY A 524 5.54 8.40 0.14
N VAL A 525 4.84 9.42 0.65
CA VAL A 525 4.14 10.39 -0.19
C VAL A 525 5.08 11.51 -0.62
N HIS A 526 5.15 11.75 -1.93
CA HIS A 526 5.90 12.86 -2.53
C HIS A 526 4.95 13.98 -2.96
N CYS A 527 5.01 15.12 -2.30
CA CYS A 527 4.24 16.31 -2.64
C CYS A 527 5.13 17.37 -3.31
N TYR A 528 4.96 17.57 -4.61
CA TYR A 528 5.49 18.70 -5.39
C TYR A 528 4.34 19.48 -6.05
N ASN A 529 3.27 19.64 -5.28
CA ASN A 529 2.09 20.40 -5.68
C ASN A 529 2.30 21.92 -5.50
N LYS A 530 1.24 22.72 -5.63
CA LYS A 530 1.31 24.19 -5.49
C LYS A 530 2.13 24.58 -4.27
N ALA A 531 3.17 25.36 -4.47
CA ALA A 531 4.13 25.70 -3.44
C ALA A 531 3.50 26.52 -2.29
N THR A 532 4.09 26.39 -1.11
CA THR A 532 3.62 27.04 0.13
C THR A 532 3.54 28.56 0.00
N TYR A 533 4.51 29.17 -0.70
CA TYR A 533 4.54 30.62 -0.86
C TYR A 533 3.39 31.16 -1.73
N TRP A 534 2.74 30.31 -2.53
CA TRP A 534 1.49 30.63 -3.23
C TRP A 534 0.23 30.22 -2.47
N GLY A 535 0.38 29.70 -1.26
CA GLY A 535 -0.72 29.21 -0.41
C GLY A 535 -1.15 27.78 -0.68
N GLY A 536 -0.33 26.98 -1.39
CA GLY A 536 -0.58 25.54 -1.48
C GLY A 536 -0.08 24.79 -0.24
N ILE A 537 -0.61 23.59 -0.03
CA ILE A 537 -0.31 22.76 1.14
C ILE A 537 0.00 21.34 0.65
N GLY A 538 1.09 20.76 1.16
CA GLY A 538 1.46 19.37 0.84
C GLY A 538 0.53 18.40 1.56
N ILE A 539 0.49 18.49 2.89
CA ILE A 539 -0.38 17.67 3.74
C ILE A 539 -1.07 18.57 4.77
N LEU A 540 -2.39 18.53 4.84
CA LEU A 540 -3.22 19.25 5.81
C LEU A 540 -3.91 18.27 6.74
N VAL A 541 -3.58 18.33 8.03
CA VAL A 541 -4.24 17.57 9.09
C VAL A 541 -5.18 18.50 9.83
N LYS A 542 -6.49 18.29 9.68
CA LYS A 542 -7.53 19.11 10.32
C LYS A 542 -7.69 18.75 11.79
N LEU A 543 -8.22 19.70 12.56
CA LEU A 543 -8.68 19.46 13.93
C LEU A 543 -9.58 18.22 13.99
N GLY A 544 -9.29 17.30 14.92
CA GLY A 544 -10.04 16.07 15.11
C GLY A 544 -9.49 14.84 14.36
N SER A 545 -8.53 15.02 13.45
CA SER A 545 -7.78 13.94 12.78
C SER A 545 -6.64 13.40 13.66
N SER A 546 -6.98 12.97 14.88
CA SER A 546 -6.03 12.42 15.85
C SER A 546 -5.52 11.03 15.43
N LEU A 547 -4.46 10.55 16.10
CA LEU A 547 -3.84 9.24 15.85
C LEU A 547 -3.25 9.10 14.44
N THR A 548 -2.82 10.22 13.84
CA THR A 548 -2.30 10.24 12.46
C THR A 548 -0.79 10.03 12.44
N ARG A 549 -0.31 9.17 11.54
CA ARG A 549 1.13 8.98 11.27
C ARG A 549 1.47 9.47 9.88
N ILE A 550 2.49 10.32 9.79
CA ILE A 550 3.08 10.80 8.55
C ILE A 550 4.56 10.42 8.61
N ASP A 551 4.98 9.47 7.78
CA ASP A 551 6.34 8.96 7.81
C ASP A 551 6.96 8.86 6.41
N ASN A 552 8.28 9.04 6.31
CA ASN A 552 9.03 8.83 5.07
C ASN A 552 8.48 9.60 3.85
N CYS A 553 7.86 10.77 4.08
CA CYS A 553 7.30 11.62 3.03
C CYS A 553 8.34 12.60 2.48
N TYR A 554 8.23 12.93 1.20
CA TYR A 554 9.04 13.95 0.54
C TYR A 554 8.20 15.18 0.19
N LEU A 555 8.52 16.33 0.79
CA LEU A 555 7.82 17.59 0.64
C LEU A 555 8.71 18.57 -0.13
N ASP A 556 8.35 18.84 -1.38
CA ASP A 556 9.10 19.73 -2.29
C ASP A 556 8.38 21.08 -2.39
N PHE A 557 8.93 22.12 -1.76
CA PHE A 557 8.34 23.48 -1.62
C PHE A 557 6.98 23.56 -0.90
N THR A 558 6.46 22.46 -0.39
CA THR A 558 5.12 22.37 0.21
C THR A 558 5.19 22.07 1.71
N ALA A 559 4.30 22.69 2.49
CA ALA A 559 4.28 22.52 3.94
C ALA A 559 3.36 21.38 4.38
N ILE A 560 3.66 20.83 5.57
CA ILE A 560 2.66 20.12 6.38
C ILE A 560 2.00 21.13 7.29
N VAL A 561 0.67 21.16 7.34
CA VAL A 561 -0.10 22.04 8.23
C VAL A 561 -0.91 21.18 9.20
N LEU A 562 -0.73 21.41 10.49
CA LEU A 562 -1.39 20.66 11.57
C LEU A 562 -2.27 21.61 12.38
N GLU A 563 -3.59 21.45 12.30
CA GLU A 563 -4.55 22.23 13.09
C GLU A 563 -4.82 21.55 14.44
N ASP A 564 -4.44 22.20 15.55
CA ASP A 564 -4.59 21.69 16.92
C ASP A 564 -4.27 20.17 17.06
N PRO A 565 -3.06 19.71 16.70
CA PRO A 565 -2.80 18.28 16.58
C PRO A 565 -2.88 17.55 17.93
N ALA A 566 -3.50 16.36 17.89
CA ALA A 566 -3.63 15.45 19.01
C ALA A 566 -3.14 14.05 18.60
N GLN A 567 -2.07 13.53 19.21
CA GLN A 567 -1.47 12.23 18.87
C GLN A 567 -1.10 12.13 17.38
N VAL A 568 -0.28 13.06 16.89
CA VAL A 568 0.20 13.09 15.50
C VAL A 568 1.70 12.84 15.48
N HIS A 569 2.17 12.04 14.54
CA HIS A 569 3.60 11.76 14.36
C HIS A 569 4.05 12.15 12.95
N VAL A 570 5.10 12.97 12.83
CA VAL A 570 5.79 13.34 11.59
C VAL A 570 7.25 12.92 11.69
N THR A 571 7.69 11.94 10.91
CA THR A 571 9.05 11.39 11.04
C THR A 571 9.68 10.93 9.73
N ASN A 572 11.02 10.90 9.68
CA ASN A 572 11.81 10.48 8.51
C ASN A 572 11.45 11.23 7.22
N GLY A 573 10.88 12.43 7.32
CA GLY A 573 10.49 13.24 6.19
C GLY A 573 11.67 13.99 5.57
N LEU A 574 11.63 14.16 4.26
CA LEU A 574 12.52 15.05 3.52
C LEU A 574 11.76 16.32 3.14
N PHE A 575 12.25 17.48 3.55
CA PHE A 575 11.65 18.79 3.27
C PHE A 575 12.64 19.61 2.45
N LEU A 576 12.29 19.94 1.21
CA LEU A 576 13.11 20.72 0.28
C LEU A 576 12.45 22.07 -0.05
N GLY A 577 13.27 23.07 -0.36
CA GLY A 577 12.78 24.32 -0.96
C GLY A 577 12.01 25.18 0.03
N ASP A 578 12.50 25.28 1.27
CA ASP A 578 11.84 25.99 2.38
C ASP A 578 10.52 25.36 2.86
N ALA A 579 10.23 24.12 2.44
CA ALA A 579 9.17 23.28 3.01
C ALA A 579 9.35 23.17 4.54
N ASN A 580 8.25 23.28 5.28
CA ASN A 580 8.25 23.34 6.74
C ASN A 580 6.99 22.68 7.32
N VAL A 581 6.92 22.60 8.65
CA VAL A 581 5.70 22.22 9.36
C VAL A 581 5.10 23.46 10.02
N VAL A 582 3.80 23.68 9.81
CA VAL A 582 3.03 24.75 10.42
C VAL A 582 2.10 24.16 11.47
N LEU A 583 2.27 24.57 12.72
CA LEU A 583 1.36 24.28 13.83
C LEU A 583 0.35 25.41 13.93
N LYS A 584 -0.89 25.13 13.54
CA LYS A 584 -1.97 26.11 13.48
C LYS A 584 -2.92 25.95 14.65
N SER A 585 -3.04 27.01 15.44
CA SER A 585 -3.94 27.08 16.59
C SER A 585 -5.35 27.45 16.13
N ILE A 586 -6.31 26.57 16.39
CA ILE A 586 -7.74 26.82 16.18
C ILE A 586 -8.41 27.09 17.54
N ASN A 587 -8.18 26.20 18.50
CA ASN A 587 -8.62 26.29 19.89
C ASN A 587 -7.43 26.41 20.87
N GLY A 588 -6.20 26.45 20.36
CA GLY A 588 -4.99 26.60 21.17
C GLY A 588 -4.67 25.37 22.00
N ARG A 589 -4.89 24.18 21.45
CA ARG A 589 -4.56 22.90 22.08
C ARG A 589 -3.64 22.06 21.20
N ILE A 590 -2.60 21.51 21.79
CA ILE A 590 -1.66 20.61 21.14
C ILE A 590 -1.26 19.52 22.15
N SER A 591 -1.39 18.25 21.76
CA SER A 591 -1.08 17.13 22.66
C SER A 591 -0.52 15.91 21.93
N GLY A 592 0.50 15.24 22.48
CA GLY A 592 1.04 14.00 21.90
C GLY A 592 1.59 14.16 20.48
N LEU A 593 2.19 15.31 20.17
CA LEU A 593 2.77 15.58 18.85
C LEU A 593 4.24 15.21 18.84
N ASN A 594 4.67 14.41 17.87
CA ASN A 594 6.07 14.12 17.60
C ASN A 594 6.46 14.63 16.20
N ILE A 595 7.50 15.45 16.09
CA ILE A 595 8.14 15.85 14.83
C ILE A 595 9.63 15.58 14.96
N VAL A 596 10.07 14.39 14.53
CA VAL A 596 11.41 13.87 14.82
C VAL A 596 12.07 13.21 13.63
N ASP A 597 13.40 13.22 13.58
CA ASP A 597 14.21 12.51 12.58
C ASP A 597 13.97 12.97 11.13
N ASN A 598 13.57 14.24 10.94
CA ASN A 598 13.35 14.81 9.61
C ASN A 598 14.58 15.58 9.10
N MET A 599 14.69 15.72 7.78
CA MET A 599 15.71 16.53 7.11
C MET A 599 15.06 17.74 6.42
N PHE A 600 15.50 18.94 6.79
CA PHE A 600 15.04 20.21 6.22
C PHE A 600 16.16 20.88 5.43
N ASN A 601 15.88 21.24 4.18
CA ASN A 601 16.81 21.92 3.30
C ASN A 601 16.10 23.10 2.61
N GLY A 602 16.61 24.30 2.85
CA GLY A 602 16.06 25.53 2.31
C GLY A 602 17.13 26.54 1.90
N ASN A 603 16.68 27.75 1.58
CA ASN A 603 17.54 28.82 1.13
C ASN A 603 18.06 29.64 2.33
N PRO A 604 19.39 29.67 2.56
CA PRO A 604 19.99 30.42 3.67
C PRO A 604 19.69 31.93 3.67
N LYS A 605 19.20 32.49 2.55
CA LYS A 605 18.76 33.90 2.48
C LYS A 605 17.39 34.13 3.11
N ASN A 606 16.53 33.11 3.13
CA ASN A 606 15.17 33.20 3.64
C ASN A 606 15.11 32.86 5.13
N MET A 607 15.95 31.91 5.59
CA MET A 607 16.02 31.44 6.98
C MET A 607 14.65 31.02 7.55
N ILE A 608 13.79 30.46 6.68
CA ILE A 608 12.46 29.99 7.07
C ILE A 608 12.61 28.98 8.21
N PRO A 609 11.86 29.11 9.32
CA PRO A 609 11.95 28.14 10.40
C PRO A 609 11.32 26.82 9.99
N VAL A 610 11.93 25.72 10.44
CA VAL A 610 11.46 24.35 10.15
C VAL A 610 10.09 24.08 10.77
N ILE A 611 9.81 24.73 11.92
CA ILE A 611 8.49 24.77 12.55
C ILE A 611 8.00 26.22 12.61
N LYS A 612 6.78 26.46 12.15
CA LYS A 612 6.06 27.74 12.30
C LYS A 612 4.88 27.59 13.24
N LEU A 613 4.66 28.58 14.09
CA LEU A 613 3.42 28.73 14.83
C LEU A 613 2.51 29.69 14.07
N ASP A 614 1.27 29.26 13.81
CA ASP A 614 0.19 30.11 13.32
C ASP A 614 -0.86 30.22 14.43
N GLY A 615 -0.81 31.31 15.19
CA GLY A 615 -1.61 31.52 16.40
C GLY A 615 -0.96 31.01 17.69
N GLU A 616 -1.69 31.14 18.81
CA GLU A 616 -1.18 30.85 20.15
C GLU A 616 -1.74 29.53 20.71
N PHE A 617 -0.87 28.69 21.28
CA PHE A 617 -1.25 27.48 21.99
C PHE A 617 -1.23 27.70 23.50
N LYS A 618 -2.39 27.57 24.15
CA LYS A 618 -2.55 27.76 25.60
C LYS A 618 -2.39 26.46 26.38
N ASN A 619 -2.71 25.32 25.75
CA ASN A 619 -2.58 24.00 26.35
C ASN A 619 -1.64 23.17 25.49
N ILE A 620 -0.45 22.92 26.02
CA ILE A 620 0.63 22.18 25.38
C ILE A 620 0.98 21.02 26.31
N ASP A 621 0.89 19.80 25.80
CA ASP A 621 1.12 18.58 26.57
C ASP A 621 1.82 17.52 25.70
N GLN A 622 2.89 16.88 26.19
CA GLN A 622 3.57 15.79 25.46
C GLN A 622 3.91 16.14 23.99
N VAL A 623 4.63 17.25 23.78
CA VAL A 623 5.08 17.68 22.45
C VAL A 623 6.57 17.49 22.32
N VAL A 624 7.00 16.69 21.35
CA VAL A 624 8.42 16.44 21.05
C VAL A 624 8.72 16.91 19.64
N ILE A 625 9.59 17.90 19.53
CA ILE A 625 10.15 18.35 18.26
C ILE A 625 11.65 18.33 18.47
N ASP A 626 12.33 17.30 17.97
CA ASP A 626 13.76 17.09 18.23
C ASP A 626 14.39 16.23 17.12
N GLN A 627 15.72 16.09 17.12
CA GLN A 627 16.47 15.21 16.21
C GLN A 627 16.25 15.53 14.71
N ASN A 628 15.92 16.78 14.40
CA ASN A 628 15.75 17.24 13.02
C ASN A 628 17.06 17.86 12.50
N ASN A 629 17.46 17.47 11.30
CA ASN A 629 18.62 18.00 10.61
C ASN A 629 18.22 19.20 9.74
N VAL A 630 18.97 20.29 9.81
CA VAL A 630 18.59 21.56 9.16
C VAL A 630 19.75 22.16 8.38
N TYR A 631 19.51 22.48 7.11
CA TYR A 631 20.44 23.20 6.24
C TYR A 631 19.73 24.38 5.57
N GLY A 632 20.29 25.59 5.72
CA GLY A 632 19.75 26.80 5.10
C GLY A 632 18.41 27.31 5.66
N MET A 633 17.98 26.79 6.80
CA MET A 633 16.72 27.13 7.50
C MET A 633 16.97 27.35 8.99
N SER A 634 16.01 27.93 9.70
CA SER A 634 16.12 28.12 11.15
C SER A 634 15.64 26.89 11.92
N LEU A 635 16.49 26.28 12.74
CA LEU A 635 16.10 25.17 13.61
C LEU A 635 15.08 25.65 14.65
N LYS A 636 14.02 24.87 14.83
CA LYS A 636 13.04 25.02 15.91
C LYS A 636 12.82 23.67 16.59
N SER A 637 12.94 23.63 17.91
CA SER A 637 12.93 22.41 18.72
C SER A 637 12.18 22.63 20.05
N THR A 638 11.68 21.58 20.67
CA THR A 638 11.23 21.61 22.08
C THR A 638 12.38 21.39 23.05
N THR A 639 13.55 20.99 22.57
CA THR A 639 14.78 20.86 23.35
C THR A 639 15.85 21.85 22.87
N GLY A 640 16.68 22.36 23.78
CA GLY A 640 17.74 23.30 23.46
C GLY A 640 19.03 22.94 24.15
N LYS A 641 20.17 23.06 23.44
CA LYS A 641 21.52 22.93 24.02
C LYS A 641 22.38 24.13 23.62
N LEU A 642 22.91 24.84 24.60
CA LEU A 642 23.80 25.99 24.39
C LEU A 642 25.01 25.91 25.31
N SER A 643 26.12 26.49 24.88
CA SER A 643 27.30 26.70 25.71
C SER A 643 27.70 28.16 25.64
N VAL A 644 27.85 28.79 26.79
CA VAL A 644 28.19 30.21 26.93
C VAL A 644 29.56 30.29 27.56
N ALA A 645 30.56 30.78 26.81
CA ALA A 645 31.88 31.08 27.34
C ALA A 645 31.90 32.49 27.93
N GLY A 646 32.63 32.69 29.03
CA GLY A 646 32.75 34.01 29.64
C GLY A 646 33.70 34.05 30.83
N ASN A 647 34.07 35.28 31.23
CA ASN A 647 34.83 35.57 32.44
C ASN A 647 34.05 36.55 33.30
N GLY A 648 33.61 36.11 34.48
CA GLY A 648 32.77 36.92 35.36
C GLY A 648 31.98 36.04 36.31
N THR A 649 30.83 36.55 36.78
CA THR A 649 29.93 35.86 37.72
C THR A 649 28.58 35.49 37.10
N LYS A 650 28.40 35.67 35.79
CA LYS A 650 27.09 35.55 35.13
C LYS A 650 27.22 35.03 33.70
N TRP A 651 26.38 34.05 33.36
CA TRP A 651 26.23 33.48 32.03
C TRP A 651 24.75 33.49 31.63
N VAL A 652 24.48 33.93 30.41
CA VAL A 652 23.12 34.08 29.88
C VAL A 652 22.99 33.23 28.63
N ALA A 653 22.23 32.15 28.72
CA ALA A 653 21.90 31.28 27.59
C ALA A 653 20.50 31.64 27.06
N ASP A 654 20.44 32.22 25.86
CA ASP A 654 19.18 32.62 25.22
C ASP A 654 18.76 31.60 24.15
N PHE A 655 17.70 30.85 24.45
CA PHE A 655 17.17 29.82 23.57
C PHE A 655 16.02 30.33 22.66
N SER A 656 15.74 31.63 22.60
CA SER A 656 14.63 32.19 21.82
C SER A 656 14.67 31.84 20.33
N SER A 657 15.87 31.69 19.77
CA SER A 657 16.06 31.27 18.37
C SER A 657 15.76 29.78 18.15
N ILE A 658 15.91 28.94 19.18
CA ILE A 658 15.80 27.47 19.09
C ILE A 658 14.40 27.01 19.53
N LEU A 659 13.90 27.48 20.67
CA LEU A 659 12.68 26.96 21.25
C LEU A 659 11.44 27.36 20.44
N VAL A 660 10.50 26.43 20.32
CA VAL A 660 9.25 26.59 19.57
C VAL A 660 8.27 27.46 20.35
N PHE A 661 8.02 27.11 21.62
CA PHE A 661 7.03 27.81 22.43
C PHE A 661 7.68 28.94 23.23
N PRO A 662 7.03 30.11 23.36
CA PRO A 662 7.54 31.17 24.22
C PRO A 662 7.28 30.83 25.69
N ASN A 663 8.27 31.01 26.57
CA ASN A 663 8.09 30.95 28.03
C ASN A 663 7.62 29.60 28.59
N ARG A 664 8.13 28.49 28.04
CA ARG A 664 7.69 27.13 28.40
C ARG A 664 8.79 26.17 28.87
N ILE A 665 9.98 26.67 29.22
CA ILE A 665 11.03 25.80 29.78
C ILE A 665 10.52 25.11 31.05
N SER A 666 10.49 23.79 31.05
CA SER A 666 9.99 22.96 32.15
C SER A 666 11.13 22.33 32.96
N HIS A 667 12.23 21.93 32.30
CA HIS A 667 13.44 21.45 32.96
C HIS A 667 14.69 22.19 32.46
N VAL A 668 15.67 22.29 33.35
CA VAL A 668 16.98 22.88 33.08
C VAL A 668 18.05 21.98 33.67
N GLU A 669 19.02 21.60 32.84
CA GLU A 669 20.26 20.97 33.27
C GLU A 669 21.42 21.89 32.91
N ASN A 670 22.38 22.07 33.84
CA ASN A 670 23.59 22.82 33.55
C ASN A 670 24.84 22.05 34.00
N SER A 671 25.93 22.28 33.28
CA SER A 671 27.27 21.83 33.67
C SER A 671 28.26 22.97 33.52
N LEU A 672 29.34 22.89 34.28
CA LEU A 672 30.34 23.94 34.39
C LEU A 672 31.73 23.40 34.05
N TYR A 673 32.45 24.12 33.18
CA TYR A 673 33.85 23.90 32.88
C TYR A 673 34.68 25.15 33.24
N ILE A 674 35.61 25.01 34.17
CA ILE A 674 36.51 26.10 34.61
C ILE A 674 37.84 25.99 33.86
N GLN A 675 38.18 27.02 33.09
CA GLN A 675 39.40 27.04 32.29
C GLN A 675 40.62 27.27 33.20
N GLY A 676 41.62 26.37 33.14
CA GLY A 676 42.81 26.43 34.01
C GLY A 676 42.70 25.63 35.32
N GLY A 677 41.60 24.90 35.53
CA GLY A 677 41.40 24.02 36.68
C GLY A 677 40.95 24.74 37.96
N VAL A 678 40.79 23.98 39.05
CA VAL A 678 40.28 24.44 40.36
C VAL A 678 41.37 24.98 41.29
N ALA A 679 42.46 25.56 40.75
CA ALA A 679 43.56 26.08 41.56
C ALA A 679 43.14 27.19 42.56
N GLY A 680 41.96 27.81 42.36
CA GLY A 680 41.30 28.75 43.28
C GLY A 680 40.07 28.18 44.04
N GLY A 681 39.95 26.85 44.11
CA GLY A 681 38.86 26.11 44.75
C GLY A 681 37.59 25.97 43.88
N PHE A 682 36.61 25.22 44.37
CA PHE A 682 35.30 25.06 43.72
C PHE A 682 34.52 26.39 43.71
N VAL A 683 33.70 26.59 42.69
CA VAL A 683 32.80 27.75 42.54
C VAL A 683 31.37 27.29 42.85
N ALA A 684 30.70 28.00 43.75
CA ALA A 684 29.27 27.80 43.95
C ALA A 684 28.50 28.51 42.84
N HIS A 685 27.54 27.84 42.23
CA HIS A 685 26.73 28.40 41.15
C HIS A 685 25.29 27.91 41.25
N ALA A 686 24.37 28.69 40.69
CA ALA A 686 22.96 28.35 40.63
C ALA A 686 22.31 28.94 39.36
N VAL A 687 21.25 28.29 38.89
CA VAL A 687 20.32 28.90 37.95
C VAL A 687 19.49 29.93 38.72
N THR A 688 19.61 31.22 38.39
CA THR A 688 18.94 32.31 39.13
C THR A 688 17.73 32.89 38.41
N ASN A 689 17.60 32.66 37.10
CA ASN A 689 16.42 33.06 36.34
C ASN A 689 16.17 32.12 35.16
N VAL A 690 14.91 31.77 34.96
CA VAL A 690 14.40 31.06 33.77
C VAL A 690 13.15 31.81 33.30
N SER A 691 13.31 32.67 32.32
CA SER A 691 12.21 33.46 31.74
C SER A 691 12.55 33.92 30.33
N ASN A 692 11.54 34.13 29.51
CA ASN A 692 11.66 34.55 28.10
C ASN A 692 12.56 33.64 27.26
N ASN A 693 12.51 32.33 27.52
CA ASN A 693 13.41 31.32 26.93
C ASN A 693 14.91 31.58 27.22
N VAL A 694 15.20 32.38 28.24
CA VAL A 694 16.55 32.68 28.71
C VAL A 694 16.79 31.98 30.04
N VAL A 695 17.93 31.31 30.14
CA VAL A 695 18.45 30.74 31.39
C VAL A 695 19.65 31.57 31.83
N VAL A 696 19.61 32.03 33.08
CA VAL A 696 20.71 32.76 33.72
C VAL A 696 21.33 31.87 34.78
N VAL A 697 22.64 31.65 34.66
CA VAL A 697 23.47 30.97 35.66
C VAL A 697 24.41 31.99 36.26
N GLU A 698 24.39 32.11 37.59
CA GLU A 698 25.26 33.03 38.33
C GLU A 698 26.11 32.26 39.35
N SER A 699 27.28 32.83 39.68
CA SER A 699 28.22 32.25 40.64
C SER A 699 28.58 33.21 41.76
N ASP A 700 29.05 32.65 42.88
CA ASP A 700 29.49 33.40 44.07
C ASP A 700 30.78 34.20 43.84
N LYS A 701 31.65 33.73 42.94
CA LYS A 701 32.91 34.38 42.56
C LYS A 701 33.15 34.34 41.07
N ALA A 702 33.97 35.29 40.60
CA ALA A 702 34.33 35.39 39.20
C ALA A 702 35.26 34.26 38.78
N PHE A 703 35.02 33.68 37.62
CA PHE A 703 35.95 32.74 36.97
C PHE A 703 35.82 32.82 35.46
N ASN A 704 36.84 32.33 34.77
CA ASN A 704 36.85 32.16 33.32
C ASN A 704 36.47 30.72 32.97
N GLY A 705 35.43 30.52 32.18
CA GLY A 705 34.93 29.18 31.87
C GLY A 705 33.75 29.15 30.92
N VAL A 706 33.19 27.95 30.78
CA VAL A 706 32.03 27.66 29.92
C VAL A 706 30.92 27.07 30.78
N VAL A 707 29.72 27.62 30.64
CA VAL A 707 28.48 27.04 31.17
C VAL A 707 27.73 26.40 30.02
N SER A 708 27.53 25.08 30.09
CA SER A 708 26.70 24.35 29.13
C SER A 708 25.33 24.10 29.73
N VAL A 709 24.27 24.48 29.01
CA VAL A 709 22.88 24.43 29.46
C VAL A 709 22.06 23.59 28.48
N THR A 710 21.28 22.66 29.01
CA THR A 710 20.25 21.90 28.28
C THR A 710 18.88 22.24 28.87
N VAL A 711 17.88 22.43 28.01
CA VAL A 711 16.50 22.74 28.39
C VAL A 711 15.50 21.95 27.57
N ASP A 712 14.30 21.74 28.10
CA ASP A 712 13.14 21.20 27.37
C ASP A 712 11.83 21.92 27.75
N GLN A 713 10.80 21.75 26.92
CA GLN A 713 9.49 22.43 27.01
C GLN A 713 8.32 21.50 27.24
#